data_AF-A0A5J5IPK0-F1
#
_entry.id   AF-A0A5J5IPK0-F1
#
_cell.length_a   1.000
_cell.length_b   1.000
_cell.length_c   1.000
_cell.angle_alpha   90.00
_cell.angle_beta   90.00
_cell.angle_gamma   90.00
#
_symmetry.space_group_name_H-M   'P 1'
#
loop_
_entity.id
_entity.type
_entity.pdbx_description
1 polymer ?
#
loop_
_entity_poly.entity_id
_entity_poly.type
_entity_poly.pdbx_seq_one_letter_code
_entity_poly.pdbx_strand_id
1 'polypeptide(L)'
;MKPADPNTRTSSRRRRTSVVSATVAAVALVMTSALGAQAAESAPADTSPQPSGEPAAQTLTLAAADTAVVSARQPRAVLSRHPLSATASQDRSYLLFDLPDDVDPTQPVRATLDLTVGFSSARAAGLEVFAESGTWSGQSLTYAGRPAETGSRLNAVAPVARSGSDLSIDLGDVAAVAADGDLSLRMSYRQRYISSTYVRTGDGAPQLRVTYTPKAAPQPEPETPAPPVQPEPDPETPAPPVVPAIPGKEIFAHYFPPYPVSIDNRPADSDYYARNYLQPDGEGGRHAGYGGLLRDRPEPVPVSSSSDWRTQNLQREVQQASAAGIDGFTVNIMGLAGSNWEATKNLFIAAEREGDFAVVPMIDATASAGDADPGTVADRLAELYTSSAAYRVGGRALLSSFAAERQSVDWWRQIIDRLQNVHGVPVTFQAVFLNASDANMAAFRGIADGYGNWGVRTEWNTLNGPDYAARAASYGKSWIAPVSVQDYRPRSGVFAEAGNTANLRASWQRAIDSGAQYVQLVTWNDYSESTQFAPSVDHGDAFLDASRPFVDWFHTGVEPAITEDQAFLTHRTQFAGALPELLHRLATPTLGGTSIAPTDNVEALVYLTAPATLTFTVGGRTTGVDAPAGRSAVTVPLRSGSVSLTVSRDGSAVIELDSPYAVVDRPVVEDLGYYAVDSVE
;
A
#
# COMPACT_ATOMS: atom_id res chain seq x y z
N MET A 1 9.78 59.77 35.49
CA MET A 1 8.57 60.00 34.67
C MET A 1 7.69 58.76 34.72
N LYS A 2 6.34 58.75 34.67
CA LYS A 2 5.25 59.76 34.75
C LYS A 2 5.35 61.04 33.90
N PRO A 3 4.23 61.60 33.39
CA PRO A 3 2.83 61.13 33.44
C PRO A 3 2.39 60.64 32.01
N ALA A 4 1.12 60.43 31.63
CA ALA A 4 -0.18 60.64 32.28
C ALA A 4 -1.24 59.59 31.87
N ASP A 5 -2.32 59.56 32.63
CA ASP A 5 -3.58 58.80 32.53
C ASP A 5 -4.72 59.86 32.79
N PRO A 6 -5.99 59.58 33.14
CA PRO A 6 -7.04 58.67 32.65
C PRO A 6 -8.32 59.42 32.18
N ASN A 7 -9.40 58.69 31.85
CA ASN A 7 -10.77 59.03 32.27
C ASN A 7 -11.65 57.75 32.35
N THR A 8 -12.19 57.32 33.51
CA THR A 8 -13.53 57.65 34.14
C THR A 8 -14.75 57.20 33.29
N ARG A 9 -15.93 56.72 33.79
CA ARG A 9 -16.61 56.51 35.11
C ARG A 9 -17.96 55.76 34.85
N THR A 10 -18.74 55.07 35.73
CA THR A 10 -18.63 54.51 37.10
C THR A 10 -19.79 53.50 37.40
N SER A 11 -19.57 52.50 38.29
CA SER A 11 -20.61 51.81 39.14
C SER A 11 -21.62 50.82 38.44
N SER A 12 -22.43 49.96 39.09
CA SER A 12 -22.71 49.66 40.53
C SER A 12 -23.36 48.27 40.79
N ARG A 13 -23.45 47.83 42.08
CA ARG A 13 -24.40 46.84 42.70
C ARG A 13 -24.22 45.33 42.36
N ARG A 14 -23.83 44.46 43.32
CA ARG A 14 -24.57 43.79 44.45
C ARG A 14 -25.31 42.49 44.01
N ARG A 15 -24.84 41.27 44.37
CA ARG A 15 -24.88 40.52 45.66
C ARG A 15 -26.27 39.98 46.11
N ARG A 16 -26.41 38.63 46.14
CA ARG A 16 -27.12 37.71 47.08
C ARG A 16 -26.85 36.26 46.60
N THR A 17 -26.15 35.33 47.27
CA THR A 17 -26.26 34.65 48.61
C THR A 17 -27.18 33.41 48.66
N SER A 18 -26.60 32.24 48.28
CA SER A 18 -26.36 31.02 49.10
C SER A 18 -27.45 30.29 49.92
N VAL A 19 -27.22 28.97 50.13
CA VAL A 19 -27.75 28.04 51.19
C VAL A 19 -29.17 27.44 50.95
N VAL A 20 -29.52 26.19 51.32
CA VAL A 20 -28.89 24.81 51.29
C VAL A 20 -29.92 23.76 51.83
N SER A 21 -29.69 22.45 51.59
CA SER A 21 -30.36 21.26 52.22
C SER A 21 -31.81 20.91 51.81
N ALA A 22 -32.37 19.71 52.11
CA ALA A 22 -31.87 18.31 52.14
C ALA A 22 -32.99 17.35 52.68
N THR A 23 -33.16 16.14 52.12
CA THR A 23 -34.02 15.07 52.69
C THR A 23 -33.52 13.66 52.31
N VAL A 24 -33.78 12.62 53.13
CA VAL A 24 -33.23 11.25 53.01
C VAL A 24 -34.25 10.17 53.45
N ALA A 25 -34.42 9.09 52.66
CA ALA A 25 -34.77 7.69 53.02
C ALA A 25 -34.79 6.83 51.73
N ALA A 26 -34.39 5.55 51.58
CA ALA A 26 -33.94 4.43 52.44
C ALA A 26 -34.94 3.24 52.62
N VAL A 27 -34.40 2.01 52.74
CA VAL A 27 -35.06 0.69 53.01
C VAL A 27 -35.73 -0.02 51.79
N ALA A 28 -35.81 -1.36 51.65
CA ALA A 28 -34.81 -2.46 51.60
C ALA A 28 -35.49 -3.87 51.39
N LEU A 29 -34.70 -4.95 51.16
CA LEU A 29 -35.05 -6.41 51.32
C LEU A 29 -36.03 -7.05 50.26
N VAL A 30 -36.03 -8.38 49.90
CA VAL A 30 -35.14 -9.56 50.14
C VAL A 30 -35.54 -10.81 49.28
N MET A 31 -34.66 -11.85 49.25
CA MET A 31 -34.88 -13.32 48.99
C MET A 31 -35.16 -13.95 47.59
N THR A 32 -34.23 -14.85 47.18
CA THR A 32 -34.34 -16.33 46.88
C THR A 32 -35.72 -16.99 46.66
N SER A 33 -35.91 -18.15 45.99
CA SER A 33 -35.08 -19.29 45.47
C SER A 33 -35.94 -20.14 44.51
N ALA A 34 -35.48 -20.65 43.34
CA ALA A 34 -34.63 -21.82 43.05
C ALA A 34 -35.32 -23.21 42.91
N LEU A 35 -34.82 -24.00 41.93
CA LEU A 35 -34.97 -25.47 41.70
C LEU A 35 -36.30 -26.06 41.19
N GLY A 36 -36.16 -27.04 40.28
CA GLY A 36 -37.26 -27.81 39.67
C GLY A 36 -36.80 -28.67 38.48
N ALA A 37 -35.94 -29.66 38.70
CA ALA A 37 -35.46 -30.58 37.65
C ALA A 37 -36.13 -31.95 37.74
N GLN A 38 -36.40 -32.58 36.59
CA GLN A 38 -36.81 -33.99 36.49
C GLN A 38 -36.30 -34.58 35.16
N ALA A 39 -35.92 -35.85 35.19
CA ALA A 39 -35.34 -36.59 34.07
C ALA A 39 -36.14 -37.86 33.76
N ALA A 40 -36.02 -38.35 32.52
CA ALA A 40 -36.50 -39.66 32.08
C ALA A 40 -35.61 -40.16 30.93
N GLU A 41 -35.24 -41.45 30.94
CA GLU A 41 -34.35 -42.08 29.96
C GLU A 41 -35.09 -43.08 29.06
N SER A 42 -34.91 -42.96 27.73
CA SER A 42 -34.90 -44.07 26.74
C SER A 42 -36.19 -44.92 26.57
N ALA A 43 -36.46 -45.66 25.49
CA ALA A 43 -35.80 -45.93 24.20
C ALA A 43 -36.93 -46.36 23.20
N PRO A 44 -36.67 -46.84 21.94
CA PRO A 44 -35.43 -46.87 21.17
C PRO A 44 -35.56 -46.28 19.74
N ALA A 45 -34.46 -46.39 18.99
CA ALA A 45 -34.20 -45.89 17.64
C ALA A 45 -35.27 -46.08 16.55
N ASP A 46 -35.34 -45.09 15.66
CA ASP A 46 -35.54 -45.27 14.20
C ASP A 46 -34.32 -44.61 13.50
N THR A 47 -33.74 -45.27 12.49
CA THR A 47 -32.44 -44.89 11.91
C THR A 47 -32.56 -44.46 10.45
N SER A 48 -32.83 -43.17 10.25
CA SER A 48 -32.55 -42.48 8.99
C SER A 48 -31.25 -41.69 9.13
N PRO A 49 -30.34 -41.68 8.13
CA PRO A 49 -29.17 -40.82 8.17
C PRO A 49 -29.61 -39.35 8.02
N GLN A 50 -29.50 -38.58 9.10
CA GLN A 50 -29.55 -37.12 9.01
C GLN A 50 -28.36 -36.61 8.17
N PRO A 51 -28.50 -35.48 7.46
CA PRO A 51 -27.34 -34.74 6.98
C PRO A 51 -26.46 -34.33 8.17
N SER A 52 -25.14 -34.29 7.94
CA SER A 52 -24.18 -33.73 8.89
C SER A 52 -24.59 -32.30 9.26
N GLY A 53 -25.01 -32.09 10.51
CA GLY A 53 -25.41 -30.77 10.98
C GLY A 53 -24.23 -29.81 11.04
N GLU A 54 -24.48 -28.55 10.70
CA GLU A 54 -23.50 -27.48 10.88
C GLU A 54 -23.05 -27.39 12.35
N PRO A 55 -21.77 -27.11 12.63
CA PRO A 55 -21.28 -26.95 14.00
C PRO A 55 -22.02 -25.80 14.69
N ALA A 56 -22.58 -26.08 15.87
CA ALA A 56 -23.29 -25.07 16.65
C ALA A 56 -22.29 -24.15 17.38
N ALA A 57 -22.60 -22.85 17.42
CA ALA A 57 -21.76 -21.86 18.08
C ALA A 57 -21.59 -22.14 19.58
N GLN A 58 -20.34 -22.11 20.06
CA GLN A 58 -19.96 -22.34 21.44
C GLN A 58 -19.55 -21.03 22.13
N THR A 59 -19.58 -20.99 23.46
CA THR A 59 -19.11 -19.82 24.26
C THR A 59 -18.12 -20.27 25.33
N LEU A 60 -16.94 -19.67 25.35
CA LEU A 60 -15.88 -19.93 26.33
C LEU A 60 -15.54 -18.68 27.14
N THR A 61 -14.80 -18.84 28.23
CA THR A 61 -14.20 -17.75 29.02
C THR A 61 -12.71 -18.02 29.17
N LEU A 62 -11.89 -17.09 28.68
CA LEU A 62 -10.44 -17.18 28.59
C LEU A 62 -9.81 -16.22 29.61
N ALA A 63 -8.80 -16.69 30.35
CA ALA A 63 -7.98 -15.82 31.19
C ALA A 63 -6.86 -15.19 30.35
N ALA A 64 -6.41 -13.98 30.70
CA ALA A 64 -5.30 -13.35 29.98
C ALA A 64 -3.98 -14.11 30.19
N ALA A 65 -3.36 -14.57 29.10
CA ALA A 65 -2.13 -15.36 29.10
C ALA A 65 -0.90 -14.52 29.46
N ASP A 66 -0.84 -13.28 28.98
CA ASP A 66 0.04 -12.24 29.50
C ASP A 66 -0.74 -10.93 29.70
N THR A 67 -0.26 -10.07 30.59
CA THR A 67 -0.78 -8.73 30.80
C THR A 67 0.36 -7.76 31.08
N ALA A 68 0.30 -6.56 30.51
CA ALA A 68 1.29 -5.52 30.77
C ALA A 68 0.64 -4.20 31.21
N VAL A 69 1.44 -3.36 31.88
CA VAL A 69 1.12 -1.96 32.12
C VAL A 69 2.39 -1.15 31.91
N VAL A 70 2.27 0.02 31.31
CA VAL A 70 3.39 0.92 31.00
C VAL A 70 3.00 2.36 31.28
N SER A 71 3.98 3.19 31.66
CA SER A 71 3.76 4.60 31.97
C SER A 71 4.81 5.52 31.37
N ALA A 72 4.36 6.59 30.71
CA ALA A 72 5.19 7.70 30.22
C ALA A 72 6.04 8.33 31.33
N ARG A 73 5.59 8.22 32.58
CA ARG A 73 6.27 8.73 33.78
C ARG A 73 7.51 7.91 34.15
N GLN A 74 7.61 6.67 33.68
CA GLN A 74 8.72 5.74 33.95
C GLN A 74 9.10 5.00 32.65
N PRO A 75 9.59 5.71 31.62
CA PRO A 75 9.45 5.24 30.25
C PRO A 75 10.27 4.00 29.89
N ARG A 76 11.31 3.67 30.67
CA ARG A 76 12.18 2.50 30.49
C ARG A 76 12.01 1.44 31.59
N ALA A 77 10.98 1.54 32.43
CA ALA A 77 10.71 0.57 33.49
C ALA A 77 9.70 -0.49 33.04
N VAL A 78 10.00 -1.75 33.34
CA VAL A 78 9.01 -2.84 33.27
C VAL A 78 8.18 -2.80 34.54
N LEU A 79 6.86 -2.62 34.41
CA LEU A 79 5.98 -2.39 35.55
C LEU A 79 5.27 -3.66 36.04
N SER A 80 5.90 -4.83 35.90
CA SER A 80 5.34 -6.18 36.08
C SER A 80 4.76 -6.54 37.47
N ARG A 81 4.70 -5.59 38.42
CA ARG A 81 4.03 -5.71 39.73
C ARG A 81 3.01 -4.60 40.02
N HIS A 82 2.80 -3.67 39.10
CA HIS A 82 1.78 -2.63 39.23
C HIS A 82 0.39 -3.18 38.83
N PRO A 83 -0.71 -2.61 39.35
CA PRO A 83 -2.02 -2.86 38.78
C PRO A 83 -2.10 -2.32 37.34
N LEU A 84 -3.00 -2.87 36.55
CA LEU A 84 -3.30 -2.34 35.22
C LEU A 84 -3.83 -0.90 35.33
N SER A 85 -3.53 -0.03 34.36
CA SER A 85 -3.88 1.40 34.37
C SER A 85 -4.15 1.89 32.96
N ALA A 86 -5.17 2.76 32.81
CA ALA A 86 -5.54 3.36 31.54
C ALA A 86 -5.87 4.85 31.75
N THR A 87 -5.18 5.73 31.03
CA THR A 87 -5.44 7.19 31.08
C THR A 87 -5.41 7.77 29.67
N ALA A 88 -5.62 9.08 29.50
CA ALA A 88 -5.64 9.68 28.15
C ALA A 88 -4.29 9.60 27.43
N SER A 89 -3.17 9.81 28.15
CA SER A 89 -1.86 10.04 27.52
C SER A 89 -0.64 9.63 28.35
N GLN A 90 -0.81 8.90 29.45
CA GLN A 90 0.31 8.57 30.36
C GLN A 90 0.46 7.07 30.55
N ASP A 91 -0.66 6.37 30.76
CA ASP A 91 -0.67 4.98 31.17
C ASP A 91 -1.47 4.15 30.16
N ARG A 92 -0.93 2.98 29.83
CA ARG A 92 -1.57 1.95 28.99
C ARG A 92 -1.48 0.60 29.68
N SER A 93 -2.48 -0.23 29.44
CA SER A 93 -2.43 -1.65 29.75
C SER A 93 -2.65 -2.47 28.50
N TYR A 94 -1.99 -3.62 28.43
CA TYR A 94 -2.11 -4.58 27.34
C TYR A 94 -2.51 -5.94 27.92
N LEU A 95 -3.33 -6.69 27.19
CA LEU A 95 -3.87 -8.00 27.55
C LEU A 95 -3.73 -8.93 26.35
N LEU A 96 -3.22 -10.15 26.55
CA LEU A 96 -3.13 -11.17 25.51
C LEU A 96 -4.04 -12.34 25.89
N PHE A 97 -4.81 -12.86 24.93
CA PHE A 97 -5.68 -14.01 25.14
C PHE A 97 -5.51 -15.01 23.99
N ASP A 98 -5.00 -16.18 24.31
CA ASP A 98 -4.89 -17.33 23.41
C ASP A 98 -6.31 -17.83 23.10
N LEU A 99 -6.73 -17.82 21.83
CA LEU A 99 -8.01 -18.35 21.38
C LEU A 99 -7.90 -19.87 21.10
N PRO A 100 -9.02 -20.61 21.04
CA PRO A 100 -9.00 -22.04 20.70
C PRO A 100 -8.50 -22.34 19.27
N ASP A 101 -7.73 -23.42 19.13
CA ASP A 101 -7.24 -23.94 17.84
C ASP A 101 -8.36 -24.31 16.83
N ASP A 102 -9.61 -24.47 17.30
CA ASP A 102 -10.78 -24.81 16.50
C ASP A 102 -11.63 -23.61 16.07
N VAL A 103 -11.19 -22.38 16.36
CA VAL A 103 -11.81 -21.15 15.82
C VAL A 103 -11.67 -21.12 14.29
N ASP A 104 -12.78 -20.96 13.58
CA ASP A 104 -12.77 -20.65 12.15
C ASP A 104 -12.73 -19.12 11.95
N PRO A 105 -11.62 -18.54 11.44
CA PRO A 105 -11.50 -17.08 11.25
C PRO A 105 -12.36 -16.55 10.10
N THR A 106 -12.97 -17.42 9.29
CA THR A 106 -13.96 -17.01 8.27
C THR A 106 -15.36 -16.81 8.86
N GLN A 107 -15.57 -17.16 10.13
CA GLN A 107 -16.84 -17.05 10.84
C GLN A 107 -16.78 -15.97 11.93
N PRO A 108 -17.90 -15.29 12.25
CA PRO A 108 -17.94 -14.28 13.32
C PRO A 108 -17.51 -14.81 14.70
N VAL A 109 -16.53 -14.13 15.31
CA VAL A 109 -16.02 -14.42 16.66
C VAL A 109 -16.39 -13.26 17.58
N ARG A 110 -17.49 -13.38 18.32
CA ARG A 110 -17.97 -12.30 19.19
C ARG A 110 -17.23 -12.30 20.53
N ALA A 111 -16.65 -11.17 20.93
CA ALA A 111 -15.87 -11.07 22.16
C ALA A 111 -16.44 -10.05 23.17
N THR A 112 -16.27 -10.35 24.45
CA THR A 112 -16.61 -9.44 25.56
C THR A 112 -15.54 -9.52 26.64
N LEU A 113 -14.88 -8.39 26.92
CA LEU A 113 -13.83 -8.28 27.94
C LEU A 113 -14.43 -7.88 29.29
N ASP A 114 -14.20 -8.68 30.33
CA ASP A 114 -14.55 -8.35 31.72
C ASP A 114 -13.34 -7.79 32.50
N LEU A 115 -13.58 -6.75 33.30
CA LEU A 115 -12.56 -6.05 34.09
C LEU A 115 -13.09 -5.59 35.47
N THR A 116 -12.44 -6.02 36.55
CA THR A 116 -12.67 -5.46 37.90
C THR A 116 -11.90 -4.16 38.10
N VAL A 117 -12.60 -3.03 38.33
CA VAL A 117 -11.98 -1.72 38.57
C VAL A 117 -11.57 -1.58 40.03
N GLY A 118 -10.26 -1.59 40.31
CA GLY A 118 -9.73 -1.39 41.67
C GLY A 118 -9.93 0.04 42.18
N PHE A 119 -9.63 1.04 41.36
CA PHE A 119 -9.84 2.46 41.68
C PHE A 119 -10.10 3.28 40.42
N SER A 120 -10.90 4.34 40.50
CA SER A 120 -11.05 5.32 39.44
C SER A 120 -11.46 6.69 39.97
N SER A 121 -10.85 7.75 39.45
CA SER A 121 -11.31 9.13 39.62
C SER A 121 -12.13 9.66 38.43
N ALA A 122 -12.44 8.79 37.45
CA ALA A 122 -13.28 9.15 36.31
C ALA A 122 -14.71 9.53 36.74
N ARG A 123 -15.33 10.41 35.94
CA ARG A 123 -16.70 10.90 36.14
C ARG A 123 -17.55 10.83 34.89
N ALA A 124 -16.94 10.59 33.73
CA ALA A 124 -17.58 10.44 32.44
C ALA A 124 -17.18 9.11 31.78
N ALA A 125 -17.98 8.71 30.78
CA ALA A 125 -17.69 7.59 29.89
C ALA A 125 -16.34 7.80 29.20
N GLY A 126 -15.55 6.74 29.03
CA GLY A 126 -14.28 6.88 28.33
C GLY A 126 -13.29 5.73 28.38
N LEU A 127 -13.59 4.55 28.95
CA LEU A 127 -12.70 3.40 28.80
C LEU A 127 -12.79 2.86 27.36
N GLU A 128 -11.65 2.78 26.69
CA GLU A 128 -11.53 2.41 25.28
C GLU A 128 -10.58 1.22 25.14
N VAL A 129 -11.01 0.22 24.37
CA VAL A 129 -10.29 -1.03 24.10
C VAL A 129 -10.01 -1.11 22.60
N PHE A 130 -8.77 -1.40 22.24
CA PHE A 130 -8.27 -1.45 20.88
C PHE A 130 -7.63 -2.81 20.62
N ALA A 131 -7.79 -3.39 19.42
CA ALA A 131 -6.99 -4.54 19.00
C ALA A 131 -5.58 -4.08 18.70
N GLU A 132 -4.57 -4.58 19.40
CA GLU A 132 -3.20 -4.07 19.32
C GLU A 132 -2.28 -4.98 18.52
N SER A 133 -1.91 -4.53 17.32
CA SER A 133 -0.88 -5.13 16.49
C SER A 133 0.52 -5.03 17.12
N GLY A 134 1.28 -6.13 17.09
CA GLY A 134 2.69 -6.18 17.46
C GLY A 134 2.97 -6.96 18.74
N THR A 135 4.12 -7.65 18.78
CA THR A 135 4.49 -8.57 19.87
C THR A 135 4.97 -7.83 21.12
N TRP A 136 4.52 -8.27 22.29
CA TRP A 136 4.92 -7.75 23.60
C TRP A 136 4.85 -8.85 24.67
N SER A 137 5.49 -8.63 25.82
CA SER A 137 5.28 -9.46 27.02
C SER A 137 5.35 -8.62 28.28
N GLY A 138 4.51 -8.90 29.27
CA GLY A 138 4.50 -8.28 30.59
C GLY A 138 5.80 -8.49 31.39
N GLN A 139 6.71 -9.36 30.93
CA GLN A 139 8.04 -9.54 31.50
C GLN A 139 9.08 -8.51 30.99
N SER A 140 8.85 -7.90 29.82
CA SER A 140 9.82 -7.04 29.13
C SER A 140 9.27 -5.67 28.70
N LEU A 141 7.94 -5.49 28.68
CA LEU A 141 7.32 -4.28 28.14
C LEU A 141 7.64 -3.03 28.96
N THR A 142 8.09 -1.98 28.26
CA THR A 142 8.32 -0.63 28.80
C THR A 142 7.61 0.38 27.92
N TYR A 143 7.28 1.58 28.43
CA TYR A 143 6.55 2.58 27.63
C TYR A 143 7.31 3.01 26.36
N ALA A 144 8.65 3.05 26.40
CA ALA A 144 9.51 3.40 25.28
C ALA A 144 9.70 2.26 24.26
N GLY A 145 9.28 1.03 24.60
CA GLY A 145 9.29 -0.14 23.72
C GLY A 145 7.93 -0.83 23.66
N ARG A 146 6.84 -0.07 23.81
CA ARG A 146 5.46 -0.55 23.67
C ARG A 146 5.03 -0.51 22.19
N PRO A 147 4.07 -1.34 21.76
CA PRO A 147 3.44 -1.25 20.44
C PRO A 147 2.98 0.17 20.07
N ALA A 148 2.85 0.44 18.77
CA ALA A 148 2.73 1.79 18.22
C ALA A 148 1.41 2.53 18.57
N GLU A 149 0.46 1.87 19.25
CA GLU A 149 -0.88 2.38 19.55
C GLU A 149 -1.80 2.63 18.34
N THR A 150 -1.41 2.06 17.19
CA THR A 150 -2.09 2.11 15.88
C THR A 150 -3.41 1.33 15.82
N GLY A 151 -3.62 0.41 16.77
CA GLY A 151 -4.76 -0.50 16.80
C GLY A 151 -6.15 0.14 16.70
N SER A 152 -7.06 -0.50 15.95
CA SER A 152 -8.46 -0.09 15.81
C SER A 152 -9.26 -0.27 17.10
N ARG A 153 -10.17 0.67 17.40
CA ARG A 153 -11.02 0.62 18.60
C ARG A 153 -12.18 -0.37 18.40
N LEU A 154 -12.24 -1.40 19.25
CA LEU A 154 -13.26 -2.44 19.20
C LEU A 154 -14.56 -2.01 19.89
N ASN A 155 -14.46 -1.55 21.14
CA ASN A 155 -15.66 -1.33 21.95
C ASN A 155 -16.46 -0.11 21.47
N ALA A 156 -17.62 -0.28 20.83
CA ALA A 156 -18.43 0.85 20.38
C ALA A 156 -18.83 1.78 21.55
N VAL A 157 -19.28 1.20 22.66
CA VAL A 157 -19.66 1.92 23.89
C VAL A 157 -18.50 1.95 24.88
N ALA A 158 -18.05 3.15 25.26
CA ALA A 158 -17.05 3.35 26.29
C ALA A 158 -17.72 3.46 27.69
N PRO A 159 -17.50 2.53 28.64
CA PRO A 159 -18.12 2.62 29.95
C PRO A 159 -17.47 3.69 30.85
N VAL A 160 -18.10 3.94 32.01
CA VAL A 160 -17.53 4.72 33.11
C VAL A 160 -16.85 3.76 34.08
N ALA A 161 -15.52 3.79 34.20
CA ALA A 161 -14.85 3.02 35.24
C ALA A 161 -15.11 3.67 36.61
N ARG A 162 -15.72 2.93 37.55
CA ARG A 162 -16.00 3.37 38.92
C ARG A 162 -15.22 2.50 39.91
N SER A 163 -14.67 3.06 40.99
CA SER A 163 -13.95 2.28 41.99
C SER A 163 -14.82 1.16 42.57
N GLY A 164 -14.34 -0.08 42.51
CA GLY A 164 -15.05 -1.27 43.03
C GLY A 164 -16.21 -1.75 42.17
N SER A 165 -16.28 -1.39 40.88
CA SER A 165 -17.25 -1.97 39.93
C SER A 165 -16.57 -2.90 38.94
N ASP A 166 -17.22 -4.01 38.62
CA ASP A 166 -16.90 -4.82 37.44
C ASP A 166 -17.50 -4.18 36.18
N LEU A 167 -16.81 -4.35 35.05
CA LEU A 167 -17.21 -3.86 33.74
C LEU A 167 -17.18 -5.02 32.74
N SER A 168 -18.29 -5.28 32.06
CA SER A 168 -18.31 -6.10 30.84
C SER A 168 -18.31 -5.19 29.62
N ILE A 169 -17.36 -5.38 28.72
CA ILE A 169 -17.12 -4.52 27.55
C ILE A 169 -17.29 -5.37 26.30
N ASP A 170 -18.42 -5.18 25.62
CA ASP A 170 -18.65 -5.73 24.27
C ASP A 170 -17.59 -5.16 23.31
N LEU A 171 -16.87 -6.07 22.63
CA LEU A 171 -15.85 -5.76 21.64
C LEU A 171 -16.36 -5.93 20.20
N GLY A 172 -17.60 -6.43 20.02
CA GLY A 172 -18.13 -6.81 18.72
C GLY A 172 -17.53 -8.12 18.21
N ASP A 173 -17.41 -8.20 16.88
CA ASP A 173 -16.71 -9.28 16.19
C ASP A 173 -15.20 -9.00 16.16
N VAL A 174 -14.40 -10.01 16.48
CA VAL A 174 -12.93 -9.92 16.51
C VAL A 174 -12.24 -10.90 15.57
N ALA A 175 -12.97 -11.64 14.72
CA ALA A 175 -12.38 -12.64 13.82
C ALA A 175 -11.23 -12.07 12.96
N ALA A 176 -11.45 -10.91 12.34
CA ALA A 176 -10.47 -10.23 11.50
C ALA A 176 -9.34 -9.48 12.24
N VAL A 177 -9.29 -9.56 13.58
CA VAL A 177 -8.22 -8.94 14.41
C VAL A 177 -7.57 -9.89 15.40
N ALA A 178 -8.00 -11.16 15.43
CA ALA A 178 -7.25 -12.25 16.02
C ALA A 178 -6.20 -12.72 15.01
N ALA A 179 -4.96 -12.90 15.44
CA ALA A 179 -3.83 -13.24 14.55
C ALA A 179 -3.04 -14.41 15.14
N ASP A 180 -2.73 -15.41 14.31
CA ASP A 180 -2.00 -16.63 14.69
C ASP A 180 -2.58 -17.40 15.90
N GLY A 181 -3.87 -17.18 16.21
CA GLY A 181 -4.57 -17.73 17.38
C GLY A 181 -4.75 -16.75 18.54
N ASP A 182 -4.06 -15.60 18.56
CA ASP A 182 -4.06 -14.68 19.69
C ASP A 182 -4.97 -13.45 19.48
N LEU A 183 -5.63 -13.00 20.56
CA LEU A 183 -6.24 -11.66 20.64
C LEU A 183 -5.43 -10.74 21.57
N SER A 184 -4.64 -9.85 20.99
CA SER A 184 -3.89 -8.79 21.68
C SER A 184 -4.75 -7.51 21.80
N LEU A 185 -4.93 -7.00 23.02
CA LEU A 185 -5.77 -5.84 23.33
C LEU A 185 -4.99 -4.75 24.08
N ARG A 186 -5.21 -3.46 23.74
CA ARG A 186 -4.75 -2.29 24.52
C ARG A 186 -5.92 -1.53 25.15
N MET A 187 -5.72 -1.07 26.39
CA MET A 187 -6.63 -0.19 27.13
C MET A 187 -6.12 1.26 27.18
N SER A 188 -7.02 2.22 26.91
CA SER A 188 -6.82 3.66 27.10
C SER A 188 -8.05 4.29 27.78
N TYR A 189 -7.95 5.54 28.26
CA TYR A 189 -9.12 6.23 28.84
C TYR A 189 -9.25 7.70 28.37
N ARG A 190 -10.27 8.01 27.58
CA ARG A 190 -10.49 9.31 26.90
C ARG A 190 -10.51 10.52 27.84
N GLN A 191 -11.08 10.38 29.05
CA GLN A 191 -11.17 11.47 30.03
C GLN A 191 -9.76 11.87 30.54
N ARG A 192 -9.35 13.11 30.26
CA ARG A 192 -8.09 13.68 30.76
C ARG A 192 -8.10 13.90 32.28
N TYR A 193 -6.91 13.91 32.87
CA TYR A 193 -6.64 14.20 34.29
C TYR A 193 -7.29 13.24 35.31
N ILE A 194 -7.56 12.01 34.91
CA ILE A 194 -7.96 10.93 35.82
C ILE A 194 -6.76 10.07 36.26
N SER A 195 -7.01 9.22 37.25
CA SER A 195 -6.29 7.97 37.47
C SER A 195 -7.33 6.85 37.51
N SER A 196 -7.08 5.73 36.84
CA SER A 196 -7.83 4.49 37.03
C SER A 196 -6.87 3.30 37.14
N THR A 197 -7.26 2.31 37.92
CA THR A 197 -6.56 1.04 38.03
C THR A 197 -7.53 -0.13 38.02
N TYR A 198 -7.07 -1.25 37.44
CA TYR A 198 -7.83 -2.48 37.28
C TYR A 198 -7.06 -3.63 37.94
N VAL A 199 -7.79 -4.62 38.46
CA VAL A 199 -7.18 -5.81 39.04
C VAL A 199 -6.48 -6.60 37.92
N ARG A 200 -5.31 -7.18 38.23
CA ARG A 200 -4.43 -7.82 37.24
C ARG A 200 -4.30 -9.34 37.40
N THR A 201 -4.58 -9.85 38.60
CA THR A 201 -4.26 -11.23 39.01
C THR A 201 -5.24 -11.71 40.09
N GLY A 202 -5.55 -13.00 40.14
CA GLY A 202 -6.55 -13.57 41.03
C GLY A 202 -7.98 -13.38 40.50
N ASP A 203 -8.97 -13.51 41.38
CA ASP A 203 -10.40 -13.64 41.01
C ASP A 203 -10.99 -12.45 40.22
N GLY A 204 -10.33 -11.28 40.22
CA GLY A 204 -10.70 -10.11 39.41
C GLY A 204 -9.77 -9.84 38.22
N ALA A 205 -8.93 -10.80 37.82
CA ALA A 205 -8.06 -10.68 36.65
C ALA A 205 -8.88 -10.61 35.35
N PRO A 206 -8.41 -9.88 34.31
CA PRO A 206 -9.13 -9.74 33.05
C PRO A 206 -9.51 -11.08 32.44
N GLN A 207 -10.79 -11.22 32.05
CA GLN A 207 -11.32 -12.40 31.36
C GLN A 207 -11.91 -11.97 30.02
N LEU A 208 -11.76 -12.80 28.99
CA LEU A 208 -12.39 -12.63 27.69
C LEU A 208 -13.45 -13.73 27.49
N ARG A 209 -14.73 -13.37 27.41
CA ARG A 209 -15.74 -14.27 26.86
C ARG A 209 -15.68 -14.21 25.34
N VAL A 210 -15.61 -15.36 24.68
CA VAL A 210 -15.68 -15.49 23.22
C VAL A 210 -16.81 -16.43 22.83
N THR A 211 -17.55 -16.08 21.78
CA THR A 211 -18.58 -16.91 21.16
C THR A 211 -18.26 -17.08 19.68
N TYR A 212 -18.09 -18.31 19.22
CA TYR A 212 -17.62 -18.64 17.86
C TYR A 212 -18.22 -19.96 17.37
N THR A 213 -18.16 -20.20 16.06
CA THR A 213 -18.48 -21.49 15.45
C THR A 213 -17.21 -22.32 15.26
N PRO A 214 -17.11 -23.54 15.83
CA PRO A 214 -15.96 -24.41 15.61
C PRO A 214 -15.80 -24.84 14.15
N LYS A 215 -14.56 -24.97 13.71
CA LYS A 215 -14.19 -25.54 12.41
C LYS A 215 -14.72 -26.98 12.27
N ALA A 216 -15.29 -27.29 11.09
CA ALA A 216 -15.82 -28.63 10.81
C ALA A 216 -14.72 -29.71 10.90
N ALA A 217 -15.00 -30.79 11.62
CA ALA A 217 -14.06 -31.90 11.77
C ALA A 217 -13.81 -32.62 10.44
N PRO A 218 -12.56 -33.00 10.10
CA PRO A 218 -12.26 -33.68 8.85
C PRO A 218 -12.94 -35.06 8.79
N GLN A 219 -13.70 -35.31 7.74
CA GLN A 219 -14.43 -36.56 7.54
C GLN A 219 -13.46 -37.70 7.13
N PRO A 220 -13.57 -38.92 7.69
CA PRO A 220 -12.68 -40.02 7.33
C PRO A 220 -12.83 -40.46 5.86
N GLU A 221 -11.71 -40.62 5.18
CA GLU A 221 -11.63 -41.06 3.77
C GLU A 221 -11.62 -42.60 3.66
N PRO A 222 -12.33 -43.24 2.71
CA PRO A 222 -12.39 -44.70 2.60
C PRO A 222 -11.15 -45.31 1.93
N GLU A 223 -10.60 -46.39 2.50
CA GLU A 223 -9.49 -47.15 1.90
C GLU A 223 -9.86 -47.79 0.55
N THR A 224 -8.94 -47.77 -0.42
CA THR A 224 -9.02 -48.52 -1.70
C THR A 224 -7.59 -48.82 -2.20
N PRO A 225 -7.31 -50.01 -2.79
CA PRO A 225 -5.94 -50.58 -2.80
C PRO A 225 -5.00 -50.14 -3.95
N ALA A 226 -3.74 -50.55 -3.79
CA ALA A 226 -2.57 -50.22 -4.60
C ALA A 226 -2.63 -50.64 -6.10
N PRO A 227 -1.79 -50.06 -6.98
CA PRO A 227 -2.26 -49.56 -8.28
C PRO A 227 -1.76 -50.31 -9.53
N PRO A 228 -2.37 -50.01 -10.70
CA PRO A 228 -1.75 -50.16 -12.01
C PRO A 228 -1.51 -48.80 -12.72
N VAL A 229 -0.26 -48.60 -13.18
CA VAL A 229 0.19 -47.79 -14.34
C VAL A 229 -0.48 -46.42 -14.62
N GLN A 230 0.32 -45.35 -14.53
CA GLN A 230 -0.05 -43.98 -14.95
C GLN A 230 -0.50 -43.88 -16.42
N PRO A 231 -1.61 -43.19 -16.70
CA PRO A 231 -1.80 -42.32 -17.86
C PRO A 231 -1.22 -40.91 -17.59
N GLU A 232 -1.19 -40.07 -18.63
CA GLU A 232 -0.78 -38.66 -18.57
C GLU A 232 -1.82 -37.77 -17.84
N PRO A 233 -1.44 -36.56 -17.38
CA PRO A 233 -2.39 -35.59 -16.82
C PRO A 233 -3.35 -35.06 -17.90
N ASP A 234 -4.64 -34.99 -17.57
CA ASP A 234 -5.62 -34.19 -18.33
C ASP A 234 -5.36 -32.68 -18.12
N PRO A 235 -5.82 -31.81 -19.04
CA PRO A 235 -5.15 -30.55 -19.30
C PRO A 235 -5.38 -29.45 -18.25
N GLU A 236 -4.39 -28.57 -18.18
CA GLU A 236 -4.45 -27.27 -17.52
C GLU A 236 -5.66 -26.46 -18.01
N THR A 237 -6.21 -25.62 -17.13
CA THR A 237 -7.04 -24.47 -17.55
C THR A 237 -6.24 -23.71 -18.62
N PRO A 238 -6.81 -23.45 -19.82
CA PRO A 238 -6.04 -22.84 -20.89
C PRO A 238 -5.59 -21.45 -20.46
N ALA A 239 -4.28 -21.28 -20.28
CA ALA A 239 -3.67 -19.96 -20.20
C ALA A 239 -4.17 -19.12 -21.40
N PRO A 240 -4.37 -17.80 -21.23
CA PRO A 240 -4.73 -16.93 -22.34
C PRO A 240 -3.73 -17.17 -23.48
N PRO A 241 -4.20 -17.31 -24.74
CA PRO A 241 -3.38 -17.84 -25.81
C PRO A 241 -2.11 -17.01 -25.94
N VAL A 242 -0.96 -17.62 -25.66
CA VAL A 242 0.35 -16.98 -25.75
C VAL A 242 0.65 -16.74 -27.23
N VAL A 243 0.11 -15.64 -27.74
CA VAL A 243 0.40 -15.13 -29.07
C VAL A 243 1.88 -14.79 -29.08
N PRO A 244 2.69 -15.41 -29.97
CA PRO A 244 4.14 -15.32 -29.87
C PRO A 244 4.59 -13.87 -30.03
N ALA A 245 5.28 -13.35 -29.00
CA ALA A 245 5.82 -12.01 -28.99
C ALA A 245 6.70 -11.77 -30.23
N ILE A 246 6.53 -10.61 -30.88
CA ILE A 246 7.31 -10.25 -32.06
C ILE A 246 8.77 -10.01 -31.63
N PRO A 247 9.78 -10.71 -32.19
CA PRO A 247 11.17 -10.50 -31.80
C PRO A 247 11.61 -9.04 -32.00
N GLY A 248 12.09 -8.39 -30.93
CA GLY A 248 12.33 -6.93 -30.91
C GLY A 248 11.11 -6.09 -30.48
N LYS A 249 10.25 -6.66 -29.63
CA LYS A 249 9.21 -5.99 -28.84
C LYS A 249 9.45 -6.28 -27.36
N GLU A 250 10.17 -5.40 -26.67
CA GLU A 250 10.49 -5.59 -25.25
C GLU A 250 10.05 -4.41 -24.37
N ILE A 251 9.46 -4.72 -23.21
CA ILE A 251 8.92 -3.79 -22.22
C ILE A 251 9.83 -3.83 -20.99
N PHE A 252 10.55 -2.73 -20.73
CA PHE A 252 11.43 -2.62 -19.57
C PHE A 252 10.91 -1.58 -18.57
N ALA A 253 10.52 -1.99 -17.35
CA ALA A 253 10.19 -0.99 -16.33
C ALA A 253 11.47 -0.36 -15.75
N HIS A 254 11.44 0.95 -15.46
CA HIS A 254 12.59 1.64 -14.88
C HIS A 254 12.68 1.35 -13.38
N TYR A 255 13.69 0.58 -12.96
CA TYR A 255 13.89 0.21 -11.56
C TYR A 255 14.77 1.22 -10.85
N PHE A 256 14.28 1.79 -9.75
CA PHE A 256 14.93 2.82 -8.95
C PHE A 256 15.42 2.25 -7.59
N PRO A 257 16.72 1.97 -7.41
CA PRO A 257 17.23 1.25 -6.22
C PRO A 257 16.96 1.84 -4.82
N PRO A 258 16.69 3.16 -4.63
CA PRO A 258 16.34 3.71 -3.32
C PRO A 258 15.06 3.18 -2.65
N TYR A 259 14.07 2.67 -3.41
CA TYR A 259 12.74 2.34 -2.88
C TYR A 259 12.30 0.88 -3.15
N PRO A 260 13.02 -0.14 -2.65
CA PRO A 260 12.59 -1.54 -2.71
C PRO A 260 11.43 -1.82 -1.74
N VAL A 261 10.73 -2.95 -1.88
CA VAL A 261 9.59 -3.32 -1.01
C VAL A 261 9.91 -3.40 0.50
N SER A 262 11.19 -3.49 0.90
CA SER A 262 11.60 -3.16 2.27
C SER A 262 13.03 -2.63 2.35
N ILE A 263 13.24 -1.60 3.18
CA ILE A 263 14.54 -0.92 3.36
C ILE A 263 15.33 -1.54 4.53
N ASP A 264 14.65 -1.81 5.65
CA ASP A 264 15.26 -2.25 6.92
C ASP A 264 14.67 -3.55 7.51
N ASN A 265 13.77 -4.24 6.79
CA ASN A 265 13.14 -5.52 7.19
C ASN A 265 12.48 -5.43 8.58
N ARG A 266 11.42 -4.61 8.61
CA ARG A 266 10.62 -4.26 9.79
C ARG A 266 9.13 -4.31 9.44
N PRO A 267 8.24 -4.46 10.44
CA PRO A 267 6.80 -4.41 10.20
C PRO A 267 6.37 -3.05 9.60
N ALA A 268 5.30 -3.07 8.82
CA ALA A 268 4.81 -1.94 8.04
C ALA A 268 4.64 -0.63 8.83
N ASP A 269 4.23 -0.72 10.11
CA ASP A 269 3.95 0.40 11.01
C ASP A 269 5.22 1.10 11.54
N SER A 270 6.37 0.46 11.41
CA SER A 270 7.61 0.79 12.13
C SER A 270 8.87 0.62 11.28
N ASP A 271 8.73 0.41 9.97
CA ASP A 271 9.81 0.37 8.99
C ASP A 271 10.35 1.76 8.62
N TYR A 272 11.33 1.80 7.72
CA TYR A 272 11.91 3.06 7.28
C TYR A 272 10.90 3.99 6.57
N TYR A 273 9.93 3.45 5.82
CA TYR A 273 8.91 4.23 5.13
C TYR A 273 7.99 4.92 6.14
N ALA A 274 7.38 4.15 7.04
CA ALA A 274 6.44 4.63 8.04
C ALA A 274 7.08 5.53 9.11
N ARG A 275 8.40 5.44 9.34
CA ARG A 275 9.12 6.30 10.30
C ARG A 275 9.75 7.56 9.68
N ASN A 276 10.01 7.59 8.38
CA ASN A 276 10.74 8.71 7.75
C ASN A 276 10.08 9.22 6.48
N TYR A 277 9.85 8.36 5.49
CA TYR A 277 9.50 8.83 4.15
C TYR A 277 8.04 9.27 4.03
N LEU A 278 7.13 8.64 4.77
CA LEU A 278 5.72 9.04 4.88
C LEU A 278 5.46 10.10 5.96
N GLN A 279 6.36 10.25 6.94
CA GLN A 279 6.16 11.19 8.03
C GLN A 279 6.44 12.64 7.59
N PRO A 280 5.53 13.59 7.86
CA PRO A 280 5.73 14.99 7.47
C PRO A 280 7.03 15.59 7.99
N ASP A 281 7.46 15.23 9.20
CA ASP A 281 8.71 15.66 9.84
C ASP A 281 9.79 14.55 9.87
N GLY A 282 9.74 13.60 8.95
CA GLY A 282 10.70 12.50 8.85
C GLY A 282 12.16 12.91 8.60
N GLU A 283 13.07 11.96 8.80
CA GLU A 283 14.53 12.16 8.85
C GLU A 283 14.98 13.30 9.81
N GLY A 284 14.21 13.56 10.87
CA GLY A 284 14.50 14.60 11.86
C GLY A 284 14.12 16.01 11.40
N GLY A 285 12.99 16.15 10.72
CA GLY A 285 12.44 17.40 10.19
C GLY A 285 12.86 17.72 8.76
N ARG A 286 13.61 16.84 8.08
CA ARG A 286 14.14 17.10 6.72
C ARG A 286 13.05 17.26 5.67
N HIS A 287 11.90 16.61 5.88
CA HIS A 287 10.78 16.62 4.94
C HIS A 287 9.67 17.64 5.29
N ALA A 288 9.79 18.35 6.43
CA ALA A 288 8.75 19.25 6.93
C ALA A 288 8.42 20.41 5.98
N GLY A 289 9.38 20.83 5.14
CA GLY A 289 9.15 21.86 4.13
C GLY A 289 8.22 21.46 2.99
N TYR A 290 7.88 20.17 2.85
CA TYR A 290 7.05 19.61 1.78
C TYR A 290 6.11 18.46 2.23
N GLY A 291 5.87 18.36 3.54
CA GLY A 291 4.85 17.46 4.09
C GLY A 291 5.18 15.97 3.98
N GLY A 292 6.46 15.58 4.08
CA GLY A 292 6.89 14.19 3.91
C GLY A 292 7.51 13.96 2.52
N LEU A 293 8.39 12.96 2.41
CA LEU A 293 9.14 12.72 1.17
C LEU A 293 8.26 12.10 0.07
N LEU A 294 7.45 11.12 0.46
CA LEU A 294 6.55 10.34 -0.38
C LEU A 294 5.10 10.59 0.04
N ARG A 295 4.17 9.90 -0.59
CA ARG A 295 2.75 9.81 -0.20
C ARG A 295 2.32 8.36 -0.11
N ASP A 296 2.63 7.64 -1.18
CA ASP A 296 2.53 6.20 -1.33
C ASP A 296 3.82 5.48 -0.87
N ARG A 297 3.73 4.16 -0.76
CA ARG A 297 4.82 3.22 -0.45
C ARG A 297 4.55 1.87 -1.15
N PRO A 298 5.57 1.03 -1.36
CA PRO A 298 5.33 -0.35 -1.76
C PRO A 298 4.46 -1.09 -0.74
N GLU A 299 3.71 -2.08 -1.22
CA GLU A 299 3.00 -3.03 -0.37
C GLU A 299 3.92 -3.60 0.73
N PRO A 300 3.47 -3.64 2.00
CA PRO A 300 4.35 -4.08 3.08
C PRO A 300 4.58 -5.59 3.09
N VAL A 301 5.78 -6.03 2.70
CA VAL A 301 6.18 -7.43 2.82
C VAL A 301 6.42 -7.86 4.28
N PRO A 302 6.10 -9.12 4.67
CA PRO A 302 6.38 -9.65 5.99
C PRO A 302 7.87 -9.62 6.37
N VAL A 303 8.16 -9.54 7.68
CA VAL A 303 9.55 -9.57 8.18
C VAL A 303 10.17 -10.94 7.97
N SER A 304 11.17 -11.02 7.09
CA SER A 304 11.87 -12.26 6.79
C SER A 304 12.97 -12.56 7.82
N SER A 305 13.08 -13.82 8.23
CA SER A 305 14.18 -14.33 9.06
C SER A 305 15.44 -14.67 8.24
N SER A 306 15.35 -14.66 6.91
CA SER A 306 16.46 -14.95 5.99
C SER A 306 17.51 -13.84 6.01
N SER A 307 18.80 -14.19 5.95
CA SER A 307 19.86 -13.19 5.69
C SER A 307 19.86 -12.70 4.24
N ASP A 308 19.22 -13.42 3.32
CA ASP A 308 19.10 -13.09 1.89
C ASP A 308 17.81 -12.31 1.56
N TRP A 309 17.11 -11.79 2.58
CA TRP A 309 15.79 -11.15 2.42
C TRP A 309 15.77 -10.03 1.37
N ARG A 310 16.87 -9.30 1.18
CA ARG A 310 16.95 -8.26 0.14
C ARG A 310 16.84 -8.82 -1.27
N THR A 311 17.51 -9.94 -1.53
CA THR A 311 17.46 -10.62 -2.83
C THR A 311 16.11 -11.29 -3.03
N GLN A 312 15.54 -11.88 -1.97
CA GLN A 312 14.18 -12.46 -1.99
C GLN A 312 13.09 -11.40 -2.25
N ASN A 313 13.24 -10.19 -1.72
CA ASN A 313 12.36 -9.07 -2.00
C ASN A 313 12.47 -8.59 -3.45
N LEU A 314 13.70 -8.46 -3.98
CA LEU A 314 13.91 -8.13 -5.40
C LEU A 314 13.40 -9.23 -6.33
N GLN A 315 13.44 -10.50 -5.89
CA GLN A 315 12.89 -11.66 -6.60
C GLN A 315 11.35 -11.60 -6.65
N ARG A 316 10.69 -11.17 -5.58
CA ARG A 316 9.25 -10.82 -5.61
C ARG A 316 8.96 -9.69 -6.60
N GLU A 317 9.73 -8.61 -6.58
CA GLU A 317 9.51 -7.48 -7.50
C GLU A 317 9.70 -7.89 -8.98
N VAL A 318 10.64 -8.80 -9.26
CA VAL A 318 10.78 -9.44 -10.58
C VAL A 318 9.57 -10.32 -10.93
N GLN A 319 9.06 -11.13 -9.98
CA GLN A 319 7.89 -11.97 -10.20
C GLN A 319 6.63 -11.16 -10.51
N GLN A 320 6.38 -10.07 -9.77
CA GLN A 320 5.26 -9.15 -10.01
C GLN A 320 5.36 -8.50 -11.40
N ALA A 321 6.55 -8.01 -11.77
CA ALA A 321 6.76 -7.43 -13.10
C ALA A 321 6.57 -8.46 -14.23
N SER A 322 7.10 -9.68 -14.05
CA SER A 322 6.95 -10.79 -15.01
C SER A 322 5.48 -11.19 -15.21
N ALA A 323 4.70 -11.31 -14.13
CA ALA A 323 3.27 -11.60 -14.18
C ALA A 323 2.48 -10.51 -14.94
N ALA A 324 2.82 -9.24 -14.71
CA ALA A 324 2.27 -8.10 -15.46
C ALA A 324 2.69 -8.05 -16.95
N GLY A 325 3.55 -8.97 -17.42
CA GLY A 325 4.03 -9.03 -18.79
C GLY A 325 5.14 -8.02 -19.10
N ILE A 326 5.95 -7.66 -18.11
CA ILE A 326 7.14 -6.81 -18.28
C ILE A 326 8.34 -7.75 -18.50
N ASP A 327 9.04 -7.62 -19.63
CA ASP A 327 10.16 -8.50 -20.01
C ASP A 327 11.43 -8.27 -19.18
N GLY A 328 11.53 -7.13 -18.50
CA GLY A 328 12.69 -6.83 -17.67
C GLY A 328 12.69 -5.49 -16.94
N PHE A 329 13.82 -5.20 -16.28
CA PHE A 329 14.09 -3.90 -15.66
C PHE A 329 15.22 -3.12 -16.33
N THR A 330 15.03 -1.82 -16.55
CA THR A 330 16.12 -0.85 -16.75
C THR A 330 16.53 -0.27 -15.40
N VAL A 331 17.62 -0.79 -14.81
CA VAL A 331 18.01 -0.46 -13.43
C VAL A 331 18.88 0.79 -13.35
N ASN A 332 18.46 1.78 -12.53
CA ASN A 332 19.12 3.08 -12.46
C ASN A 332 20.40 3.06 -11.62
N ILE A 333 21.54 3.17 -12.30
CA ILE A 333 22.87 3.22 -11.69
C ILE A 333 23.19 4.69 -11.39
N MET A 334 22.70 5.17 -10.24
CA MET A 334 22.99 6.51 -9.72
C MET A 334 24.42 6.65 -9.16
N GLY A 335 25.08 5.53 -8.86
CA GLY A 335 26.39 5.49 -8.23
C GLY A 335 26.99 4.08 -8.23
N LEU A 336 28.31 4.01 -8.08
CA LEU A 336 29.15 2.83 -8.35
C LEU A 336 29.59 2.05 -7.08
N ALA A 337 28.93 2.32 -5.95
CA ALA A 337 29.17 1.72 -4.64
C ALA A 337 28.00 2.01 -3.68
N GLY A 338 27.98 1.35 -2.52
CA GLY A 338 26.98 1.59 -1.46
C GLY A 338 25.65 0.87 -1.71
N SER A 339 24.64 1.17 -0.88
CA SER A 339 23.34 0.46 -0.85
C SER A 339 22.70 0.26 -2.22
N ASN A 340 22.74 1.30 -3.06
CA ASN A 340 22.08 1.30 -4.36
C ASN A 340 22.82 0.37 -5.34
N TRP A 341 24.16 0.31 -5.30
CA TRP A 341 24.96 -0.62 -6.10
C TRP A 341 24.81 -2.08 -5.64
N GLU A 342 24.73 -2.31 -4.33
CA GLU A 342 24.44 -3.64 -3.79
C GLU A 342 23.01 -4.10 -4.16
N ALA A 343 22.03 -3.20 -4.14
CA ALA A 343 20.68 -3.47 -4.63
C ALA A 343 20.66 -3.76 -6.14
N THR A 344 21.39 -3.00 -6.96
CA THR A 344 21.56 -3.29 -8.40
C THR A 344 22.09 -4.70 -8.63
N LYS A 345 23.18 -5.10 -7.96
CA LYS A 345 23.73 -6.46 -8.11
C LYS A 345 22.75 -7.55 -7.63
N ASN A 346 22.06 -7.31 -6.52
CA ASN A 346 21.05 -8.25 -6.02
C ASN A 346 19.85 -8.36 -6.97
N LEU A 347 19.53 -7.34 -7.77
CA LEU A 347 18.47 -7.40 -8.78
C LEU A 347 18.86 -8.29 -9.97
N PHE A 348 20.13 -8.26 -10.41
CA PHE A 348 20.64 -9.25 -11.38
C PHE A 348 20.54 -10.67 -10.80
N ILE A 349 20.99 -10.88 -9.56
CA ILE A 349 20.91 -12.20 -8.88
C ILE A 349 19.45 -12.65 -8.70
N ALA A 350 18.51 -11.74 -8.48
CA ALA A 350 17.09 -12.03 -8.41
C ALA A 350 16.52 -12.48 -9.77
N ALA A 351 16.80 -11.73 -10.83
CA ALA A 351 16.38 -12.07 -12.19
C ALA A 351 16.99 -13.41 -12.68
N GLU A 352 18.25 -13.70 -12.33
CA GLU A 352 18.89 -15.01 -12.61
C GLU A 352 18.20 -16.21 -11.95
N ARG A 353 17.46 -16.00 -10.85
CA ARG A 353 16.70 -17.07 -10.17
C ARG A 353 15.36 -17.35 -10.83
N GLU A 354 14.76 -16.33 -11.43
CA GLU A 354 13.50 -16.45 -12.19
C GLU A 354 13.74 -16.89 -13.66
N GLY A 355 14.93 -16.62 -14.21
CA GLY A 355 15.38 -17.16 -15.48
C GLY A 355 15.19 -16.21 -16.66
N ASP A 356 13.99 -16.20 -17.24
CA ASP A 356 13.72 -15.50 -18.51
C ASP A 356 13.53 -13.98 -18.38
N PHE A 357 13.47 -13.44 -17.15
CA PHE A 357 13.34 -12.00 -16.90
C PHE A 357 14.70 -11.29 -17.02
N ALA A 358 14.74 -10.17 -17.73
CA ALA A 358 15.99 -9.53 -18.12
C ALA A 358 16.30 -8.24 -17.32
N VAL A 359 17.59 -7.87 -17.21
CA VAL A 359 18.03 -6.63 -16.56
C VAL A 359 19.01 -5.86 -17.46
N VAL A 360 18.77 -4.57 -17.60
CA VAL A 360 19.52 -3.62 -18.43
C VAL A 360 20.17 -2.56 -17.54
N PRO A 361 21.51 -2.47 -17.49
CA PRO A 361 22.20 -1.35 -16.83
C PRO A 361 21.82 -0.01 -17.46
N MET A 362 21.24 0.90 -16.68
CA MET A 362 20.98 2.29 -17.08
C MET A 362 21.89 3.22 -16.28
N ILE A 363 22.84 3.89 -16.94
CA ILE A 363 23.73 4.86 -16.28
C ILE A 363 23.00 6.20 -16.09
N ASP A 364 22.91 6.69 -14.86
CA ASP A 364 22.39 8.02 -14.56
C ASP A 364 23.44 9.10 -14.86
N ALA A 365 23.26 9.81 -15.96
CA ALA A 365 24.17 10.88 -16.40
C ALA A 365 24.03 12.18 -15.59
N THR A 366 23.10 12.25 -14.63
CA THR A 366 22.88 13.39 -13.72
C THR A 366 23.29 13.12 -12.26
N ALA A 367 23.49 11.86 -11.89
CA ALA A 367 23.94 11.45 -10.57
C ALA A 367 25.45 11.15 -10.56
N SER A 368 25.95 10.67 -9.40
CA SER A 368 27.38 10.43 -9.16
C SER A 368 28.05 9.41 -10.08
N ALA A 369 27.27 8.59 -10.81
CA ALA A 369 27.79 7.74 -11.89
C ALA A 369 28.20 8.54 -13.14
N GLY A 370 27.51 9.63 -13.46
CA GLY A 370 27.89 10.57 -14.52
C GLY A 370 29.11 11.42 -14.17
N ASP A 371 29.28 11.80 -12.90
CA ASP A 371 30.46 12.52 -12.42
C ASP A 371 31.74 11.65 -12.38
N ALA A 372 31.62 10.34 -12.57
CA ALA A 372 32.73 9.40 -12.47
C ALA A 372 33.60 9.36 -13.74
N ASP A 373 34.83 8.88 -13.56
CA ASP A 373 35.72 8.52 -14.66
C ASP A 373 35.07 7.40 -15.52
N PRO A 374 34.97 7.56 -16.85
CA PRO A 374 34.29 6.59 -17.71
C PRO A 374 35.00 5.22 -17.72
N GLY A 375 36.31 5.19 -17.43
CA GLY A 375 37.04 3.92 -17.26
C GLY A 375 36.52 3.13 -16.06
N THR A 376 36.30 3.82 -14.95
CA THR A 376 35.76 3.29 -13.69
C THR A 376 34.29 2.88 -13.83
N VAL A 377 33.49 3.62 -14.60
CA VAL A 377 32.10 3.23 -14.92
C VAL A 377 32.07 1.90 -15.68
N ALA A 378 32.90 1.76 -16.73
CA ALA A 378 32.99 0.51 -17.49
C ALA A 378 33.50 -0.68 -16.65
N ASP A 379 34.48 -0.47 -15.78
CA ASP A 379 34.98 -1.53 -14.88
C ASP A 379 33.89 -2.07 -13.95
N ARG A 380 32.95 -1.22 -13.52
CA ARG A 380 31.81 -1.62 -12.69
C ARG A 380 30.68 -2.24 -13.49
N LEU A 381 30.38 -1.71 -14.67
CA LEU A 381 29.40 -2.32 -15.59
C LEU A 381 29.81 -3.75 -15.99
N ALA A 382 31.10 -4.02 -16.12
CA ALA A 382 31.61 -5.37 -16.39
C ALA A 382 31.25 -6.39 -15.28
N GLU A 383 31.09 -5.98 -14.03
CA GLU A 383 30.62 -6.85 -12.93
C GLU A 383 29.17 -7.31 -13.14
N LEU A 384 28.34 -6.53 -13.82
CA LEU A 384 26.93 -6.85 -14.11
C LEU A 384 26.82 -7.71 -15.38
N TYR A 385 27.66 -7.45 -16.39
CA TYR A 385 27.62 -8.15 -17.68
C TYR A 385 28.15 -9.59 -17.68
N THR A 386 28.63 -10.10 -16.55
CA THR A 386 28.86 -11.54 -16.33
C THR A 386 27.56 -12.31 -16.08
N SER A 387 26.48 -11.62 -15.72
CA SER A 387 25.18 -12.22 -15.42
C SER A 387 24.50 -12.81 -16.66
N SER A 388 23.75 -13.91 -16.47
CA SER A 388 22.87 -14.45 -17.52
C SER A 388 21.61 -13.62 -17.74
N ALA A 389 21.11 -12.93 -16.71
CA ALA A 389 19.98 -12.00 -16.82
C ALA A 389 20.33 -10.68 -17.54
N ALA A 390 21.62 -10.42 -17.82
CA ALA A 390 22.04 -9.23 -18.55
C ALA A 390 21.58 -9.29 -20.03
N TYR A 391 20.57 -8.49 -20.37
CA TYR A 391 19.90 -8.50 -21.68
C TYR A 391 20.86 -8.27 -22.86
N ARG A 392 20.64 -8.98 -23.98
CA ARG A 392 21.53 -8.99 -25.15
C ARG A 392 20.78 -8.92 -26.47
N VAL A 393 21.14 -7.96 -27.33
CA VAL A 393 20.68 -7.87 -28.72
C VAL A 393 21.77 -8.41 -29.64
N GLY A 394 21.49 -9.50 -30.37
CA GLY A 394 22.48 -10.11 -31.28
C GLY A 394 23.78 -10.53 -30.59
N GLY A 395 23.70 -10.96 -29.32
CA GLY A 395 24.84 -11.32 -28.48
C GLY A 395 25.57 -10.13 -27.81
N ARG A 396 25.32 -8.89 -28.27
CA ARG A 396 25.85 -7.66 -27.66
C ARG A 396 25.02 -7.32 -26.43
N ALA A 397 25.63 -7.14 -25.26
CA ALA A 397 24.90 -6.77 -24.05
C ALA A 397 24.37 -5.33 -24.15
N LEU A 398 23.18 -5.05 -23.60
CA LEU A 398 22.58 -3.73 -23.69
C LEU A 398 23.09 -2.79 -22.58
N LEU A 399 23.50 -1.59 -22.99
CA LEU A 399 23.72 -0.43 -22.13
C LEU A 399 22.61 0.59 -22.41
N SER A 400 22.05 1.17 -21.36
CA SER A 400 21.12 2.31 -21.43
C SER A 400 21.63 3.49 -20.60
N SER A 401 20.93 4.61 -20.69
CA SER A 401 21.26 5.87 -20.03
C SER A 401 20.01 6.57 -19.51
N PHE A 402 20.05 7.18 -18.33
CA PHE A 402 19.15 8.30 -18.03
C PHE A 402 19.83 9.60 -18.45
N ALA A 403 19.14 10.42 -19.24
CA ALA A 403 19.59 11.74 -19.70
C ALA A 403 20.93 11.75 -20.46
N ALA A 404 21.09 10.90 -21.49
CA ALA A 404 22.32 10.76 -22.29
C ALA A 404 23.03 12.06 -22.64
N GLU A 405 22.29 13.13 -22.99
CA GLU A 405 22.81 14.44 -23.41
C GLU A 405 23.54 15.22 -22.31
N ARG A 406 23.49 14.75 -21.07
CA ARG A 406 24.19 15.35 -19.92
C ARG A 406 25.67 14.99 -19.89
N GLN A 407 26.07 13.93 -20.60
CA GLN A 407 27.46 13.55 -20.79
C GLN A 407 27.88 13.67 -22.26
N SER A 408 29.17 13.91 -22.48
CA SER A 408 29.71 14.03 -23.84
C SER A 408 29.69 12.69 -24.57
N VAL A 409 29.53 12.72 -25.91
CA VAL A 409 29.58 11.51 -26.76
C VAL A 409 30.90 10.75 -26.56
N ASP A 410 32.01 11.44 -26.29
CA ASP A 410 33.32 10.83 -26.04
C ASP A 410 33.44 10.17 -24.64
N TRP A 411 32.66 10.61 -23.65
CA TRP A 411 32.57 9.93 -22.35
C TRP A 411 31.87 8.56 -22.50
N TRP A 412 30.74 8.54 -23.22
CA TRP A 412 30.06 7.30 -23.58
C TRP A 412 30.91 6.36 -24.45
N ARG A 413 31.68 6.89 -25.42
CA ARG A 413 32.66 6.09 -26.19
C ARG A 413 33.66 5.40 -25.29
N GLN A 414 34.27 6.10 -24.34
CA GLN A 414 35.26 5.52 -23.43
C GLN A 414 34.69 4.36 -22.60
N ILE A 415 33.41 4.41 -22.22
CA ILE A 415 32.72 3.28 -21.56
C ILE A 415 32.59 2.08 -22.52
N ILE A 416 32.01 2.31 -23.69
CA ILE A 416 31.75 1.28 -24.71
C ILE A 416 33.07 0.62 -25.17
N ASP A 417 34.07 1.43 -25.49
CA ASP A 417 35.40 0.98 -25.93
C ASP A 417 36.12 0.22 -24.82
N ARG A 418 35.98 0.59 -23.55
CA ARG A 418 36.64 -0.13 -22.45
C ARG A 418 35.95 -1.47 -22.14
N LEU A 419 34.62 -1.51 -22.13
CA LEU A 419 33.86 -2.76 -22.03
C LEU A 419 34.29 -3.74 -23.13
N GLN A 420 34.38 -3.26 -24.37
CA GLN A 420 34.82 -4.07 -25.51
C GLN A 420 36.29 -4.50 -25.43
N ASN A 421 37.22 -3.59 -25.18
CA ASN A 421 38.67 -3.81 -25.38
C ASN A 421 39.42 -4.28 -24.12
N VAL A 422 38.87 -4.07 -22.91
CA VAL A 422 39.48 -4.52 -21.64
C VAL A 422 38.74 -5.72 -21.06
N HIS A 423 37.41 -5.70 -21.08
CA HIS A 423 36.58 -6.75 -20.46
C HIS A 423 36.06 -7.80 -21.45
N GLY A 424 36.21 -7.57 -22.76
CA GLY A 424 35.70 -8.46 -23.80
C GLY A 424 34.17 -8.48 -23.90
N VAL A 425 33.49 -7.46 -23.35
CA VAL A 425 32.03 -7.32 -23.34
C VAL A 425 31.61 -6.41 -24.51
N PRO A 426 31.15 -6.96 -25.65
CA PRO A 426 30.61 -6.14 -26.73
C PRO A 426 29.25 -5.58 -26.30
N VAL A 427 29.11 -4.24 -26.23
CA VAL A 427 27.83 -3.60 -25.88
C VAL A 427 27.15 -2.90 -27.05
N THR A 428 25.82 -3.05 -27.11
CA THR A 428 24.89 -2.18 -27.85
C THR A 428 24.43 -1.07 -26.91
N PHE A 429 24.20 0.14 -27.42
CA PHE A 429 23.86 1.29 -26.59
C PHE A 429 22.55 1.94 -27.03
N GLN A 430 21.62 2.13 -26.10
CA GLN A 430 20.40 2.90 -26.32
C GLN A 430 20.45 4.19 -25.51
N ALA A 431 20.33 5.34 -26.19
CA ALA A 431 20.41 6.65 -25.55
C ALA A 431 19.02 7.21 -25.25
N VAL A 432 18.58 7.15 -23.99
CA VAL A 432 17.37 7.83 -23.51
C VAL A 432 17.73 9.25 -23.07
N PHE A 433 17.07 10.24 -23.68
CA PHE A 433 17.29 11.66 -23.42
C PHE A 433 16.22 12.25 -22.50
N LEU A 434 16.52 13.31 -21.75
CA LEU A 434 15.46 14.18 -21.20
C LEU A 434 14.96 15.13 -22.30
N ASN A 435 15.89 15.70 -23.07
CA ASN A 435 15.65 16.51 -24.26
C ASN A 435 16.04 15.74 -25.53
N ALA A 436 15.10 15.01 -26.13
CA ALA A 436 15.30 14.23 -27.36
C ALA A 436 15.35 15.08 -28.65
N SER A 437 15.92 16.29 -28.59
CA SER A 437 16.05 17.17 -29.75
C SER A 437 16.91 16.60 -30.89
N ASP A 438 16.65 17.07 -32.11
CA ASP A 438 17.43 16.80 -33.32
C ASP A 438 18.95 16.89 -33.10
N ALA A 439 19.42 17.89 -32.36
CA ALA A 439 20.84 18.09 -32.08
C ALA A 439 21.42 16.96 -31.22
N ASN A 440 20.67 16.51 -30.21
CA ASN A 440 21.08 15.45 -29.30
C ASN A 440 21.05 14.09 -30.00
N MET A 441 19.96 13.76 -30.71
CA MET A 441 19.92 12.55 -31.54
C MET A 441 21.07 12.51 -32.56
N ALA A 442 21.27 13.60 -33.32
CA ALA A 442 22.32 13.70 -34.33
C ALA A 442 23.75 13.58 -33.77
N ALA A 443 23.99 14.03 -32.54
CA ALA A 443 25.29 13.86 -31.86
C ALA A 443 25.57 12.39 -31.53
N PHE A 444 24.56 11.66 -31.06
CA PHE A 444 24.69 10.27 -30.59
C PHE A 444 24.59 9.21 -31.70
N ARG A 445 24.19 9.58 -32.93
CA ARG A 445 23.95 8.66 -34.08
C ARG A 445 25.07 7.67 -34.41
N GLY A 446 26.31 8.01 -34.06
CA GLY A 446 27.50 7.21 -34.33
C GLY A 446 27.97 6.31 -33.17
N ILE A 447 27.21 6.26 -32.07
CA ILE A 447 27.52 5.40 -30.90
C ILE A 447 26.29 4.68 -30.32
N ALA A 448 25.10 5.25 -30.48
CA ALA A 448 23.85 4.64 -30.03
C ALA A 448 23.21 3.87 -31.19
N ASP A 449 22.71 2.67 -30.91
CA ASP A 449 21.98 1.79 -31.82
C ASP A 449 20.44 1.99 -31.69
N GLY A 450 19.98 2.54 -30.56
CA GLY A 450 18.60 3.00 -30.35
C GLY A 450 18.51 4.33 -29.60
N TYR A 451 17.34 4.97 -29.61
CA TYR A 451 17.03 6.19 -28.85
C TYR A 451 15.78 6.01 -27.98
N GLY A 452 15.67 6.82 -26.93
CA GLY A 452 14.44 6.99 -26.16
C GLY A 452 14.26 8.42 -25.65
N ASN A 453 13.12 8.68 -25.01
CA ASN A 453 12.91 9.88 -24.20
C ASN A 453 12.27 9.51 -22.86
N TRP A 454 12.54 10.27 -21.79
CA TRP A 454 11.91 10.07 -20.48
C TRP A 454 10.40 10.39 -20.46
N GLY A 455 9.90 11.01 -21.53
CA GLY A 455 8.50 11.32 -21.75
C GLY A 455 8.02 12.58 -21.03
N VAL A 456 6.71 12.77 -21.16
CA VAL A 456 5.90 13.78 -20.49
C VAL A 456 4.84 13.05 -19.67
N ARG A 457 4.00 13.80 -18.94
CA ARG A 457 3.13 13.27 -17.87
C ARG A 457 1.71 13.85 -17.89
N THR A 458 1.29 14.35 -19.06
CA THR A 458 -0.05 14.90 -19.30
C THR A 458 -0.55 14.36 -20.64
N GLU A 459 -1.83 13.97 -20.71
CA GLU A 459 -2.43 13.39 -21.92
C GLU A 459 -2.17 14.28 -23.15
N TRP A 460 -2.41 15.59 -23.02
CA TRP A 460 -2.24 16.54 -24.12
C TRP A 460 -0.79 16.60 -24.63
N ASN A 461 0.21 16.70 -23.76
CA ASN A 461 1.60 16.69 -24.21
C ASN A 461 2.00 15.33 -24.79
N THR A 462 1.47 14.23 -24.22
CA THR A 462 1.71 12.87 -24.70
C THR A 462 1.17 12.67 -26.11
N LEU A 463 -0.05 13.14 -26.42
CA LEU A 463 -0.65 13.03 -27.76
C LEU A 463 -0.09 14.05 -28.77
N ASN A 464 0.23 15.29 -28.34
CA ASN A 464 0.63 16.37 -29.25
C ASN A 464 2.16 16.61 -29.34
N GLY A 465 2.98 15.86 -28.59
CA GLY A 465 4.44 15.99 -28.59
C GLY A 465 5.12 15.51 -29.89
N PRO A 466 6.37 15.92 -30.18
CA PRO A 466 7.07 15.59 -31.42
C PRO A 466 7.20 14.08 -31.69
N ASP A 467 7.13 13.65 -32.95
CA ASP A 467 7.31 12.24 -33.33
C ASP A 467 8.80 11.85 -33.30
N TYR A 468 9.27 11.54 -32.09
CA TYR A 468 10.62 11.05 -31.86
C TYR A 468 10.86 9.62 -32.41
N ALA A 469 9.81 8.83 -32.63
CA ALA A 469 9.93 7.47 -33.16
C ALA A 469 10.26 7.50 -34.66
N ALA A 470 9.48 8.24 -35.45
CA ALA A 470 9.82 8.50 -36.85
C ALA A 470 11.17 9.23 -36.97
N ARG A 471 11.54 10.07 -35.98
CA ARG A 471 12.86 10.70 -35.95
C ARG A 471 13.98 9.68 -35.72
N ALA A 472 13.83 8.74 -34.79
CA ALA A 472 14.78 7.64 -34.58
C ALA A 472 14.92 6.76 -35.83
N ALA A 473 13.80 6.39 -36.45
CA ALA A 473 13.78 5.65 -37.71
C ALA A 473 14.50 6.41 -38.84
N SER A 474 14.41 7.75 -38.90
CA SER A 474 15.15 8.58 -39.87
C SER A 474 16.68 8.54 -39.70
N TYR A 475 17.18 8.09 -38.54
CA TYR A 475 18.60 7.82 -38.28
C TYR A 475 18.96 6.33 -38.35
N GLY A 476 18.00 5.45 -38.69
CA GLY A 476 18.17 4.00 -38.71
C GLY A 476 18.35 3.39 -37.30
N LYS A 477 17.65 3.93 -36.30
CA LYS A 477 17.74 3.56 -34.88
C LYS A 477 16.40 3.04 -34.37
N SER A 478 16.44 2.11 -33.41
CA SER A 478 15.23 1.69 -32.70
C SER A 478 14.71 2.81 -31.79
N TRP A 479 13.43 2.71 -31.41
CA TRP A 479 12.78 3.64 -30.49
C TRP A 479 12.33 2.95 -29.20
N ILE A 480 12.63 3.58 -28.06
CA ILE A 480 12.09 3.31 -26.74
C ILE A 480 10.99 4.34 -26.44
N ALA A 481 9.74 3.90 -26.40
CA ALA A 481 8.61 4.74 -26.03
C ALA A 481 8.45 4.82 -24.50
N PRO A 482 8.41 6.02 -23.91
CA PRO A 482 8.04 6.18 -22.50
C PRO A 482 6.55 5.97 -22.30
N VAL A 483 6.21 5.13 -21.33
CA VAL A 483 4.85 4.91 -20.82
C VAL A 483 4.86 5.31 -19.34
N SER A 484 3.81 5.98 -18.86
CA SER A 484 3.78 6.55 -17.51
C SER A 484 2.36 6.74 -17.01
N VAL A 485 2.10 6.46 -15.73
CA VAL A 485 0.82 6.79 -15.08
C VAL A 485 0.74 8.32 -14.87
N GLN A 486 1.40 8.80 -13.81
CA GLN A 486 1.29 10.16 -13.28
C GLN A 486 2.65 10.68 -12.81
N ASP A 487 2.71 11.91 -12.28
CA ASP A 487 3.94 12.48 -11.72
C ASP A 487 3.66 13.63 -10.73
N TYR A 488 3.94 13.40 -9.45
CA TYR A 488 3.82 14.36 -8.35
C TYR A 488 5.09 14.35 -7.50
N ARG A 489 5.75 15.51 -7.34
CA ARG A 489 7.06 15.63 -6.70
C ARG A 489 6.97 16.55 -5.48
N PRO A 490 6.53 16.09 -4.28
CA PRO A 490 6.48 16.89 -3.06
C PRO A 490 7.76 17.66 -2.79
N ARG A 491 8.91 16.97 -2.91
CA ARG A 491 10.25 17.53 -2.68
C ARG A 491 10.65 18.64 -3.67
N SER A 492 10.03 18.71 -4.84
CA SER A 492 10.24 19.77 -5.83
C SER A 492 9.16 20.86 -5.80
N GLY A 493 7.93 20.54 -5.37
CA GLY A 493 6.78 21.45 -5.44
C GLY A 493 6.19 21.57 -6.85
N VAL A 494 6.24 20.49 -7.62
CA VAL A 494 5.71 20.41 -8.99
C VAL A 494 4.94 19.10 -9.19
N PHE A 495 3.97 19.14 -10.09
CA PHE A 495 3.28 17.95 -10.61
C PHE A 495 2.90 18.16 -12.07
N ALA A 496 2.47 17.08 -12.71
CA ALA A 496 1.83 17.10 -14.01
C ALA A 496 0.39 16.58 -13.87
N GLU A 497 -0.57 17.18 -14.58
CA GLU A 497 -1.93 16.67 -14.58
C GLU A 497 -2.07 15.48 -15.55
N ALA A 498 -2.11 14.27 -14.98
CA ALA A 498 -2.30 13.03 -15.71
C ALA A 498 -3.76 12.82 -16.17
N GLY A 499 -4.73 13.38 -15.44
CA GLY A 499 -6.16 13.24 -15.73
C GLY A 499 -6.70 11.83 -15.48
N ASN A 500 -6.55 11.32 -14.25
CA ASN A 500 -6.74 9.89 -13.92
C ASN A 500 -5.93 9.00 -14.88
N THR A 501 -6.52 8.02 -15.55
CA THR A 501 -5.82 7.09 -16.47
C THR A 501 -5.50 7.70 -17.84
N ALA A 502 -5.89 8.95 -18.13
CA ALA A 502 -5.80 9.53 -19.47
C ALA A 502 -4.36 9.57 -20.02
N ASN A 503 -3.38 10.03 -19.23
CA ASN A 503 -1.97 9.99 -19.62
C ASN A 503 -1.42 8.56 -19.78
N LEU A 504 -1.84 7.62 -18.93
CA LEU A 504 -1.46 6.21 -19.05
C LEU A 504 -1.90 5.63 -20.40
N ARG A 505 -3.20 5.71 -20.68
CA ARG A 505 -3.80 5.22 -21.94
C ARG A 505 -3.20 5.91 -23.17
N ALA A 506 -2.97 7.21 -23.11
CA ALA A 506 -2.37 7.96 -24.21
C ALA A 506 -0.90 7.59 -24.46
N SER A 507 -0.13 7.31 -23.41
CA SER A 507 1.29 6.93 -23.55
C SER A 507 1.44 5.51 -24.09
N TRP A 508 0.59 4.57 -23.64
CA TRP A 508 0.47 3.24 -24.22
C TRP A 508 0.05 3.26 -25.69
N GLN A 509 -1.06 3.94 -26.03
CA GLN A 509 -1.51 4.05 -27.42
C GLN A 509 -0.41 4.62 -28.31
N ARG A 510 0.33 5.64 -27.82
CA ARG A 510 1.45 6.22 -28.56
C ARG A 510 2.63 5.25 -28.75
N ALA A 511 2.95 4.42 -27.77
CA ALA A 511 4.00 3.40 -27.90
C ALA A 511 3.66 2.37 -28.99
N ILE A 512 2.38 2.00 -29.09
CA ILE A 512 1.83 1.06 -30.07
C ILE A 512 1.77 1.71 -31.47
N ASP A 513 1.09 2.86 -31.59
CA ASP A 513 0.88 3.58 -32.87
C ASP A 513 2.20 3.99 -33.54
N SER A 514 3.22 4.34 -32.75
CA SER A 514 4.54 4.73 -33.26
C SER A 514 5.40 3.53 -33.71
N GLY A 515 4.92 2.30 -33.53
CA GLY A 515 5.65 1.08 -33.89
C GLY A 515 6.95 0.91 -33.11
N ALA A 516 7.02 1.38 -31.87
CA ALA A 516 8.23 1.31 -31.05
C ALA A 516 8.71 -0.14 -30.87
N GLN A 517 10.02 -0.35 -30.80
CA GLN A 517 10.63 -1.66 -30.52
C GLN A 517 10.72 -1.91 -29.03
N TYR A 518 10.90 -0.84 -28.26
CA TYR A 518 11.03 -0.89 -26.81
C TYR A 518 9.97 -0.02 -26.14
N VAL A 519 9.46 -0.46 -25.01
CA VAL A 519 8.74 0.39 -24.06
C VAL A 519 9.59 0.55 -22.81
N GLN A 520 9.56 1.74 -22.24
CA GLN A 520 10.05 1.98 -20.89
C GLN A 520 8.91 2.44 -20.00
N LEU A 521 8.54 1.63 -18.99
CA LEU A 521 7.61 2.09 -17.97
C LEU A 521 8.36 3.04 -17.02
N VAL A 522 7.87 4.26 -16.88
CA VAL A 522 8.50 5.33 -16.10
C VAL A 522 7.57 5.65 -14.92
N THR A 523 7.72 4.98 -13.76
CA THR A 523 8.79 4.04 -13.35
C THR A 523 8.23 2.78 -12.70
N TRP A 524 9.05 1.76 -12.42
CA TRP A 524 8.61 0.67 -11.54
C TRP A 524 8.28 1.23 -10.14
N ASN A 525 9.23 1.92 -9.49
CA ASN A 525 9.16 2.21 -8.06
C ASN A 525 9.76 3.57 -7.63
N ASP A 526 9.77 4.62 -8.45
CA ASP A 526 10.09 5.98 -7.96
C ASP A 526 8.85 6.67 -7.35
N TYR A 527 8.58 6.25 -6.12
CA TYR A 527 7.60 6.84 -5.20
C TYR A 527 7.85 8.32 -4.87
N SER A 528 9.07 8.84 -5.08
CA SER A 528 9.40 10.25 -4.79
C SER A 528 8.95 11.22 -5.87
N GLU A 529 8.53 10.65 -7.00
CA GLU A 529 7.86 11.34 -8.10
C GLU A 529 6.43 10.81 -8.33
N SER A 530 5.91 9.93 -7.46
CA SER A 530 4.63 9.23 -7.59
C SER A 530 4.44 8.56 -8.97
N THR A 531 5.53 8.09 -9.58
CA THR A 531 5.53 7.56 -10.96
C THR A 531 5.38 6.04 -11.04
N GLN A 532 5.25 5.35 -9.90
CA GLN A 532 5.31 3.90 -9.81
C GLN A 532 4.23 3.17 -10.62
N PHE A 533 4.60 1.97 -11.08
CA PHE A 533 3.72 0.91 -11.56
C PHE A 533 3.72 -0.29 -10.61
N ALA A 534 4.74 -0.42 -9.74
CA ALA A 534 4.84 -1.50 -8.76
C ALA A 534 3.67 -1.46 -7.75
N PRO A 535 3.17 -2.61 -7.27
CA PRO A 535 2.03 -2.63 -6.35
C PRO A 535 2.28 -1.87 -5.05
N SER A 536 1.27 -1.12 -4.63
CA SER A 536 1.41 -0.08 -3.61
C SER A 536 0.21 0.03 -2.67
N VAL A 537 0.36 0.83 -1.62
CA VAL A 537 -0.69 1.06 -0.61
C VAL A 537 -1.80 1.99 -1.11
N ASP A 538 -1.54 2.81 -2.14
CA ASP A 538 -2.51 3.76 -2.70
C ASP A 538 -3.23 3.26 -3.98
N HIS A 539 -2.75 2.19 -4.62
CA HIS A 539 -3.37 1.66 -5.85
C HIS A 539 -3.29 0.14 -6.12
N GLY A 540 -2.56 -0.65 -5.32
CA GLY A 540 -2.38 -2.09 -5.61
C GLY A 540 -1.81 -2.35 -7.01
N ASP A 541 -2.20 -3.46 -7.64
CA ASP A 541 -1.82 -3.82 -9.01
C ASP A 541 -2.59 -3.04 -10.10
N ALA A 542 -3.59 -2.20 -9.77
CA ALA A 542 -4.55 -1.63 -10.72
C ALA A 542 -3.95 -0.82 -11.90
N PHE A 543 -2.73 -0.28 -11.79
CA PHE A 543 -2.05 0.36 -12.92
C PHE A 543 -1.28 -0.62 -13.83
N LEU A 544 -0.93 -1.81 -13.34
CA LEU A 544 -0.46 -2.95 -14.14
C LEU A 544 -1.64 -3.58 -14.89
N ASP A 545 -2.75 -3.85 -14.21
CA ASP A 545 -3.90 -4.51 -14.83
C ASP A 545 -4.66 -3.60 -15.80
N ALA A 546 -4.80 -2.31 -15.49
CA ALA A 546 -5.23 -1.32 -16.49
C ALA A 546 -4.27 -1.23 -17.69
N SER A 547 -3.01 -1.62 -17.54
CA SER A 547 -2.02 -1.69 -18.62
C SER A 547 -2.02 -3.01 -19.39
N ARG A 548 -2.52 -4.12 -18.81
CA ARG A 548 -2.38 -5.47 -19.36
C ARG A 548 -2.85 -5.59 -20.83
N PRO A 549 -4.02 -5.08 -21.26
CA PRO A 549 -4.42 -5.14 -22.66
C PRO A 549 -3.51 -4.36 -23.62
N PHE A 550 -2.77 -3.34 -23.13
CA PHE A 550 -1.80 -2.59 -23.92
C PHE A 550 -0.43 -3.29 -23.97
N VAL A 551 -0.03 -3.99 -22.90
CA VAL A 551 1.13 -4.90 -22.88
C VAL A 551 0.95 -5.98 -23.95
N ASP A 552 -0.18 -6.69 -23.91
CA ASP A 552 -0.50 -7.75 -24.86
C ASP A 552 -0.58 -7.21 -26.31
N TRP A 553 -1.17 -6.02 -26.52
CA TRP A 553 -1.16 -5.37 -27.84
C TRP A 553 0.27 -5.02 -28.29
N PHE A 554 1.14 -4.52 -27.39
CA PHE A 554 2.49 -4.11 -27.75
C PHE A 554 3.38 -5.28 -28.18
N HIS A 555 3.33 -6.41 -27.46
CA HIS A 555 4.08 -7.63 -27.78
C HIS A 555 3.62 -8.29 -29.09
N THR A 556 2.30 -8.33 -29.31
CA THR A 556 1.68 -9.13 -30.40
C THR A 556 1.41 -8.33 -31.67
N GLY A 557 1.32 -7.00 -31.57
CA GLY A 557 0.90 -6.11 -32.65
C GLY A 557 -0.60 -6.11 -32.94
N VAL A 558 -1.42 -6.83 -32.16
CA VAL A 558 -2.89 -6.95 -32.35
C VAL A 558 -3.62 -6.52 -31.08
N GLU A 559 -4.63 -5.67 -31.20
CA GLU A 559 -5.44 -5.27 -30.02
C GLU A 559 -6.21 -6.50 -29.50
N PRO A 560 -6.05 -6.89 -28.23
CA PRO A 560 -6.71 -8.07 -27.69
C PRO A 560 -8.22 -7.88 -27.60
N ALA A 561 -8.96 -8.97 -27.76
CA ALA A 561 -10.41 -8.97 -27.54
C ALA A 561 -10.70 -8.92 -26.04
N ILE A 562 -11.62 -8.04 -25.63
CA ILE A 562 -12.13 -8.00 -24.26
C ILE A 562 -13.06 -9.19 -24.05
N THR A 563 -12.60 -10.20 -23.31
CA THR A 563 -13.31 -11.46 -23.02
C THR A 563 -14.08 -11.45 -21.71
N GLU A 564 -13.72 -10.55 -20.80
CA GLU A 564 -14.25 -10.46 -19.43
C GLU A 564 -14.58 -9.00 -19.10
N ASP A 565 -15.52 -8.78 -18.17
CA ASP A 565 -15.84 -7.42 -17.70
C ASP A 565 -14.84 -7.03 -16.59
N GLN A 566 -14.16 -5.89 -16.74
CA GLN A 566 -13.23 -5.35 -15.76
C GLN A 566 -13.47 -3.85 -15.55
N ALA A 567 -13.23 -3.36 -14.34
CA ALA A 567 -13.36 -1.94 -13.99
C ALA A 567 -12.21 -1.47 -13.08
N PHE A 568 -11.76 -0.23 -13.29
CA PHE A 568 -10.72 0.46 -12.54
C PHE A 568 -11.27 1.83 -12.13
N LEU A 569 -11.46 2.02 -10.83
CA LEU A 569 -11.99 3.23 -10.21
C LEU A 569 -10.84 4.09 -9.69
N THR A 570 -10.63 5.26 -10.30
CA THR A 570 -9.50 6.16 -9.98
C THR A 570 -9.98 7.54 -9.56
N HIS A 571 -9.31 8.14 -8.56
CA HIS A 571 -9.61 9.49 -8.07
C HIS A 571 -8.50 10.04 -7.17
N ARG A 572 -8.56 11.34 -6.83
CA ARG A 572 -7.74 11.92 -5.73
C ARG A 572 -8.44 11.76 -4.38
N THR A 573 -7.67 11.74 -3.30
CA THR A 573 -8.17 11.81 -1.90
C THR A 573 -8.49 13.23 -1.42
N GLN A 574 -8.25 14.23 -2.26
CA GLN A 574 -8.54 15.64 -1.99
C GLN A 574 -8.83 16.38 -3.31
N PHE A 575 -9.43 17.57 -3.21
CA PHE A 575 -9.45 18.50 -4.34
C PHE A 575 -8.03 19.03 -4.62
N ALA A 576 -7.69 19.27 -5.89
CA ALA A 576 -6.41 19.85 -6.29
C ALA A 576 -6.20 21.29 -5.78
N GLY A 577 -7.29 21.96 -5.38
CA GLY A 577 -7.27 23.26 -4.70
C GLY A 577 -7.42 23.20 -3.16
N ALA A 578 -7.38 22.01 -2.55
CA ALA A 578 -7.53 21.87 -1.09
C ALA A 578 -6.34 22.48 -0.33
N LEU A 579 -6.61 23.06 0.85
CA LEU A 579 -5.59 23.66 1.71
C LEU A 579 -5.29 22.73 2.90
N PRO A 580 -4.09 22.14 3.00
CA PRO A 580 -3.77 21.16 4.03
C PRO A 580 -3.71 21.76 5.45
N GLU A 581 -3.77 20.89 6.45
CA GLU A 581 -3.66 21.28 7.87
C GLU A 581 -2.24 21.71 8.24
N LEU A 582 -1.22 21.01 7.73
CA LEU A 582 0.19 21.33 7.98
C LEU A 582 0.72 22.33 6.96
N LEU A 583 1.41 23.38 7.43
CA LEU A 583 2.02 24.39 6.58
C LEU A 583 3.32 23.85 5.95
N HIS A 584 3.29 23.61 4.64
CA HIS A 584 4.43 23.22 3.80
C HIS A 584 4.31 23.86 2.41
N ARG A 585 5.31 23.69 1.55
CA ARG A 585 5.25 24.13 0.15
C ARG A 585 4.31 23.20 -0.64
N LEU A 586 3.18 23.76 -1.06
CA LEU A 586 2.25 23.20 -2.04
C LEU A 586 2.89 23.12 -3.44
N ALA A 587 2.43 22.18 -4.25
CA ALA A 587 2.92 21.98 -5.60
C ALA A 587 2.18 22.79 -6.68
N THR A 588 2.75 22.81 -7.88
CA THR A 588 2.21 23.55 -9.03
C THR A 588 2.19 22.70 -10.30
N PRO A 589 1.17 22.83 -11.17
CA PRO A 589 1.03 22.05 -12.41
C PRO A 589 1.97 22.60 -13.49
N THR A 590 3.28 22.44 -13.28
CA THR A 590 4.34 23.01 -14.13
C THR A 590 5.25 21.96 -14.73
N LEU A 591 5.16 20.70 -14.28
CA LEU A 591 5.93 19.61 -14.86
C LEU A 591 5.30 19.16 -16.18
N GLY A 592 6.10 19.13 -17.25
CA GLY A 592 5.58 19.03 -18.62
C GLY A 592 4.96 20.34 -19.16
N GLY A 593 4.86 21.38 -18.33
CA GLY A 593 4.21 22.66 -18.66
C GLY A 593 2.75 22.75 -18.22
N THR A 594 2.18 23.94 -18.29
CA THR A 594 0.82 24.26 -17.80
C THR A 594 -0.27 23.94 -18.83
N SER A 595 -0.14 22.85 -19.59
CA SER A 595 -0.99 22.55 -20.75
C SER A 595 -2.40 22.09 -20.40
N ILE A 596 -2.57 21.50 -19.21
CA ILE A 596 -3.83 21.02 -18.66
C ILE A 596 -4.02 21.66 -17.28
N ALA A 597 -5.23 22.14 -16.99
CA ALA A 597 -5.59 22.62 -15.66
C ALA A 597 -5.96 21.43 -14.76
N PRO A 598 -5.60 21.43 -13.46
CA PRO A 598 -5.90 20.31 -12.56
C PRO A 598 -7.39 19.95 -12.51
N THR A 599 -7.69 18.66 -12.43
CA THR A 599 -9.05 18.10 -12.54
C THR A 599 -9.49 17.42 -11.25
N ASP A 600 -10.66 17.84 -10.75
CA ASP A 600 -11.33 17.25 -9.59
C ASP A 600 -12.42 16.28 -10.07
N ASN A 601 -12.00 15.13 -10.60
CA ASN A 601 -12.87 14.07 -11.14
C ASN A 601 -12.55 12.69 -10.55
N VAL A 602 -13.57 11.86 -10.41
CA VAL A 602 -13.48 10.40 -10.33
C VAL A 602 -13.59 9.85 -11.75
N GLU A 603 -12.75 8.89 -12.14
CA GLU A 603 -12.84 8.15 -13.41
C GLU A 603 -13.15 6.68 -13.14
N ALA A 604 -14.04 6.09 -13.95
CA ALA A 604 -14.08 4.65 -14.17
C ALA A 604 -13.51 4.38 -15.56
N LEU A 605 -12.38 3.69 -15.63
CA LEU A 605 -11.93 2.98 -16.82
C LEU A 605 -12.57 1.59 -16.77
N VAL A 606 -13.21 1.17 -17.85
CA VAL A 606 -13.87 -0.14 -17.94
C VAL A 606 -13.54 -0.84 -19.25
N TYR A 607 -13.39 -2.16 -19.17
CA TYR A 607 -13.34 -3.09 -20.29
C TYR A 607 -14.61 -3.93 -20.21
N LEU A 608 -15.51 -3.81 -21.20
CA LEU A 608 -16.83 -4.45 -21.15
C LEU A 608 -17.07 -5.39 -22.33
N THR A 609 -17.49 -6.62 -22.03
CA THR A 609 -17.90 -7.64 -23.02
C THR A 609 -19.21 -7.26 -23.73
N ALA A 610 -20.12 -6.62 -23.00
CA ALA A 610 -21.43 -6.16 -23.46
C ALA A 610 -21.78 -4.84 -22.75
N PRO A 611 -22.65 -3.98 -23.32
CA PRO A 611 -23.01 -2.70 -22.70
C PRO A 611 -23.51 -2.84 -21.26
N ALA A 612 -23.25 -1.83 -20.44
CA ALA A 612 -23.59 -1.79 -19.01
C ALA A 612 -23.84 -0.36 -18.54
N THR A 613 -24.60 -0.19 -17.46
CA THR A 613 -24.79 1.10 -16.78
C THR A 613 -23.81 1.20 -15.62
N LEU A 614 -22.91 2.20 -15.69
CA LEU A 614 -21.95 2.57 -14.66
C LEU A 614 -22.63 3.49 -13.63
N THR A 615 -22.72 3.04 -12.38
CA THR A 615 -23.37 3.79 -11.30
C THR A 615 -22.33 4.23 -10.28
N PHE A 616 -21.84 5.46 -10.42
CA PHE A 616 -20.92 6.09 -9.47
C PHE A 616 -21.69 6.58 -8.24
N THR A 617 -21.17 6.38 -7.03
CA THR A 617 -21.61 7.09 -5.82
C THR A 617 -20.43 7.83 -5.21
N VAL A 618 -20.47 9.16 -5.26
CA VAL A 618 -19.36 10.03 -4.83
C VAL A 618 -19.88 11.06 -3.84
N GLY A 619 -19.34 11.08 -2.61
CA GLY A 619 -19.80 12.00 -1.55
C GLY A 619 -21.30 11.91 -1.27
N GLY A 620 -21.87 10.70 -1.32
CA GLY A 620 -23.30 10.45 -1.16
C GLY A 620 -24.18 10.88 -2.34
N ARG A 621 -23.61 11.27 -3.49
CA ARG A 621 -24.35 11.53 -4.73
C ARG A 621 -24.14 10.40 -5.73
N THR A 622 -25.22 9.69 -6.05
CA THR A 622 -25.25 8.72 -7.13
C THR A 622 -25.40 9.39 -8.51
N THR A 623 -24.67 8.89 -9.52
CA THR A 623 -24.74 9.32 -10.93
C THR A 623 -24.58 8.10 -11.84
N GLY A 624 -25.60 7.81 -12.66
CA GLY A 624 -25.58 6.72 -13.65
C GLY A 624 -25.14 7.21 -15.03
N VAL A 625 -24.32 6.43 -15.74
CA VAL A 625 -23.87 6.67 -17.12
C VAL A 625 -23.83 5.33 -17.87
N ASP A 626 -24.42 5.26 -19.06
CA ASP A 626 -24.35 4.05 -19.90
C ASP A 626 -23.03 3.98 -20.67
N ALA A 627 -22.38 2.81 -20.64
CA ALA A 627 -21.15 2.52 -21.38
C ALA A 627 -21.39 1.41 -22.43
N PRO A 628 -20.82 1.54 -23.64
CA PRO A 628 -20.85 0.48 -24.66
C PRO A 628 -19.93 -0.69 -24.28
N ALA A 629 -20.07 -1.80 -25.02
CA ALA A 629 -19.02 -2.82 -25.06
C ALA A 629 -17.70 -2.24 -25.60
N GLY A 630 -16.58 -2.80 -25.18
CA GLY A 630 -15.23 -2.32 -25.46
C GLY A 630 -14.61 -1.53 -24.30
N ARG A 631 -13.53 -0.81 -24.59
CA ARG A 631 -12.83 0.08 -23.65
C ARG A 631 -13.55 1.43 -23.55
N SER A 632 -13.98 1.81 -22.35
CA SER A 632 -14.57 3.14 -22.06
C SER A 632 -13.91 3.78 -20.86
N ALA A 633 -13.74 5.11 -20.89
CA ALA A 633 -13.29 5.90 -19.75
C ALA A 633 -14.35 6.99 -19.47
N VAL A 634 -14.93 6.99 -18.27
CA VAL A 634 -16.07 7.83 -17.90
C VAL A 634 -15.75 8.58 -16.62
N THR A 635 -15.96 9.90 -16.60
CA THR A 635 -15.68 10.74 -15.43
C THR A 635 -16.93 11.36 -14.81
N VAL A 636 -16.92 11.52 -13.49
CA VAL A 636 -17.90 12.30 -12.73
C VAL A 636 -17.18 13.26 -11.76
N PRO A 637 -17.77 14.41 -11.39
CA PRO A 637 -17.11 15.38 -10.51
C PRO A 637 -16.84 14.82 -9.11
N LEU A 638 -15.63 15.04 -8.61
CA LEU A 638 -15.16 14.65 -7.27
C LEU A 638 -15.97 15.34 -6.17
N ARG A 639 -16.18 14.63 -5.05
CA ARG A 639 -16.94 15.11 -3.87
C ARG A 639 -16.37 14.52 -2.59
N SER A 640 -16.31 15.34 -1.55
CA SER A 640 -15.91 14.95 -0.20
C SER A 640 -16.81 13.82 0.36
N GLY A 641 -16.19 12.78 0.94
CA GLY A 641 -16.85 11.54 1.38
C GLY A 641 -16.33 10.29 0.66
N SER A 642 -17.10 9.20 0.69
CA SER A 642 -16.76 7.94 0.01
C SER A 642 -16.89 8.02 -1.51
N VAL A 643 -16.20 7.11 -2.20
CA VAL A 643 -16.22 6.94 -3.65
C VAL A 643 -16.45 5.47 -3.98
N SER A 644 -17.46 5.15 -4.77
CA SER A 644 -17.71 3.79 -5.24
C SER A 644 -18.37 3.71 -6.61
N LEU A 645 -18.33 2.53 -7.22
CA LEU A 645 -18.82 2.23 -8.56
C LEU A 645 -19.52 0.87 -8.58
N THR A 646 -20.77 0.82 -9.02
CA THR A 646 -21.44 -0.43 -9.43
C THR A 646 -21.53 -0.45 -10.96
N VAL A 647 -20.95 -1.48 -11.61
CA VAL A 647 -21.22 -1.81 -13.01
C VAL A 647 -22.42 -2.74 -13.05
N SER A 648 -23.44 -2.43 -13.86
CA SER A 648 -24.69 -3.19 -13.87
C SER A 648 -25.21 -3.49 -15.28
N ARG A 649 -25.82 -4.67 -15.43
CA ARG A 649 -26.42 -5.16 -16.69
C ARG A 649 -27.79 -5.77 -16.38
N ASP A 650 -28.81 -5.35 -17.14
CA ASP A 650 -30.22 -5.73 -16.97
C ASP A 650 -30.79 -5.56 -15.54
N GLY A 651 -30.18 -4.69 -14.72
CA GLY A 651 -30.56 -4.43 -13.33
C GLY A 651 -29.83 -5.26 -12.27
N SER A 652 -28.95 -6.18 -12.67
CA SER A 652 -28.02 -6.89 -11.78
C SER A 652 -26.67 -6.21 -11.77
N ALA A 653 -26.02 -6.12 -10.61
CA ALA A 653 -24.60 -5.79 -10.52
C ALA A 653 -23.76 -6.92 -11.13
N VAL A 654 -22.67 -6.55 -11.81
CA VAL A 654 -21.66 -7.48 -12.32
C VAL A 654 -20.27 -7.20 -11.73
N ILE A 655 -20.00 -5.95 -11.34
CA ILE A 655 -18.81 -5.52 -10.59
C ILE A 655 -19.26 -4.47 -9.58
N GLU A 656 -18.76 -4.53 -8.35
CA GLU A 656 -18.92 -3.50 -7.33
C GLU A 656 -17.57 -3.14 -6.72
N LEU A 657 -17.21 -1.85 -6.75
CA LEU A 657 -15.94 -1.32 -6.24
C LEU A 657 -16.21 -0.21 -5.21
N ASP A 658 -15.86 -0.45 -3.95
CA ASP A 658 -15.82 0.57 -2.90
C ASP A 658 -14.37 0.99 -2.63
N SER A 659 -14.05 2.26 -2.89
CA SER A 659 -12.71 2.80 -2.58
C SER A 659 -12.54 2.97 -1.06
N PRO A 660 -11.47 2.43 -0.45
CA PRO A 660 -11.19 2.63 0.97
C PRO A 660 -10.74 4.08 1.26
N TYR A 661 -10.39 4.85 0.22
CA TYR A 661 -9.82 6.19 0.36
C TYR A 661 -10.92 7.26 0.25
N ALA A 662 -11.32 7.84 1.39
CA ALA A 662 -12.31 8.91 1.41
C ALA A 662 -11.73 10.27 0.96
N VAL A 663 -12.50 11.03 0.17
CA VAL A 663 -12.14 12.39 -0.28
C VAL A 663 -12.34 13.39 0.86
N VAL A 664 -11.34 14.24 1.14
CA VAL A 664 -11.40 15.26 2.19
C VAL A 664 -11.23 16.69 1.67
N ASP A 665 -11.99 17.63 2.23
CA ASP A 665 -11.85 19.08 1.94
C ASP A 665 -10.56 19.67 2.52
N ARG A 666 -10.00 19.01 3.54
CA ARG A 666 -8.86 19.49 4.32
C ARG A 666 -7.94 18.33 4.72
N PRO A 667 -6.96 17.98 3.87
CA PRO A 667 -6.02 16.89 4.09
C PRO A 667 -4.93 17.29 5.09
N VAL A 668 -4.20 16.34 5.66
CA VAL A 668 -3.14 16.65 6.65
C VAL A 668 -1.92 17.28 5.96
N VAL A 669 -1.50 16.70 4.84
CA VAL A 669 -0.51 17.23 3.88
C VAL A 669 -1.15 17.27 2.50
N GLU A 670 -0.58 18.03 1.55
CA GLU A 670 -1.04 17.99 0.17
C GLU A 670 -0.66 16.66 -0.46
N ASP A 671 -1.61 16.02 -1.12
CA ASP A 671 -1.39 14.96 -2.11
C ASP A 671 -2.17 15.25 -3.40
N LEU A 672 -1.51 15.04 -4.54
CA LEU A 672 -2.06 15.25 -5.87
C LEU A 672 -1.98 13.99 -6.74
N GLY A 673 -1.52 12.88 -6.16
CA GLY A 673 -1.60 11.55 -6.75
C GLY A 673 -3.05 11.06 -6.91
N TYR A 674 -3.24 10.24 -7.92
CA TYR A 674 -4.42 9.43 -8.15
C TYR A 674 -4.24 8.07 -7.47
N TYR A 675 -5.24 7.74 -6.66
CA TYR A 675 -5.48 6.45 -6.03
C TYR A 675 -6.29 5.57 -6.99
N ALA A 676 -6.22 4.25 -6.81
CA ALA A 676 -6.99 3.29 -7.61
C ALA A 676 -7.53 2.13 -6.77
N VAL A 677 -8.66 1.56 -7.22
CA VAL A 677 -9.11 0.21 -6.89
C VAL A 677 -9.75 -0.41 -8.13
N ASP A 678 -9.71 -1.73 -8.27
CA ASP A 678 -10.18 -2.44 -9.45
C ASP A 678 -10.76 -3.82 -9.15
N SER A 679 -11.17 -4.53 -10.20
CA SER A 679 -11.99 -5.75 -10.15
C SER A 679 -11.29 -7.00 -10.68
N VAL A 680 -9.97 -7.09 -10.50
CA VAL A 680 -9.14 -8.22 -10.93
C VAL A 680 -8.74 -9.04 -9.70
N GLU A 681 -8.61 -10.37 -9.86
CA GLU A 681 -8.26 -11.35 -8.80
C GLU A 681 -6.97 -12.12 -9.14
#